data_AF-A0A0S8DMJ9-F1
#
_entry.id   AF-A0A0S8DMJ9-F1
#
_cell.length_a   1.000
_cell.length_b   1.000
_cell.length_c   1.000
_cell.angle_alpha   90.00
_cell.angle_beta   90.00
_cell.angle_gamma   90.00
#
_symmetry.space_group_name_H-M   'P 1'
#
loop_
_entity.id
_entity.type
_entity.pdbx_description
1 polymer ?
#
loop_
_entity_poly.entity_id
_entity_poly.type
_entity_poly.pdbx_seq_one_letter_code
_entity_poly.pdbx_strand_id
1 'polypeptide(L)'
;MCKKLIVLASVVLTLGFVNVSDAADILWTGAGADNLWENGANWEGNKAPGAADWAHIESPGATAPNGPVIQDGMHIEIDGMSNELPGEPTLTITGGTLILTGWGIWWGDAADCHATCYMSGGTMELTGGPGIHEFGWGGASGKWIMTGGTVNAQGVVLSTGPGNTGELYLHGGTYNIGTSRAGNSDRFGGGLLVNDGGLIDITEGTLIMEVLEGEESRFMQYLEDLMAAGQITAHGGAGVFAMDFDGRNPGKITLTAVEAGKAYNPDPADGSVYEDTWASLSWSPADAAASHDVYVGVDFDEVNNGTGDTFRGNQGDTFYIVGFPGYPYPDGLVAGTTYYWRIDEVEADGTKNRGDVWSFIVPPKTAFNPDPADGAESVDLDAELSWTAGFGALLHTVYFGDNFDDVSNAAGGTSQGPATYSPGQLEREKVYYWRVDEFDAVETHKGDVWAFSTPGAVGAPSPANGATGVQMNATLSWTPGESATSSEVYFGTDKDAVRNATSASPEYKGSMALGSESYDPGKLAWKSTYYWRVDAVSAADTVKGIVWSFETADFITVDDFEAYNEIWPPDEGSNLIFFTWADGFEDPTNGSTIGGLEAFELSMETSIVHEGSQSAPLYYDNTVVAFSEVTANVADLQIGPDWTEEGVGVLSLWFRGEASNAPEPMYVILNGSATVYHDDPAAAQINTWTEWTIDLQEFASQGVDLTNVTSISIGLGDKN
;
A
#
# COMPACT_ATOMS: atom_id res chain seq x y z
N MET A 1 -10.60 -6.41 25.14
CA MET A 1 -10.27 -5.26 24.28
C MET A 1 -10.21 -4.03 25.18
N CYS A 2 -9.02 -3.46 25.39
CA CYS A 2 -8.92 -2.11 25.95
C CYS A 2 -9.35 -1.14 24.84
N LYS A 3 -10.28 -0.24 25.16
CA LYS A 3 -10.75 0.82 24.25
C LYS A 3 -9.63 1.86 24.09
N LYS A 4 -9.34 2.27 22.85
CA LYS A 4 -8.24 3.19 22.49
C LYS A 4 -8.78 4.52 21.96
N LEU A 5 -7.99 5.58 22.10
CA LEU A 5 -8.01 6.80 21.30
C LEU A 5 -6.98 6.62 20.18
N ILE A 6 -7.30 6.96 18.95
CA ILE A 6 -6.36 6.85 17.82
C ILE A 6 -6.22 8.22 17.17
N VAL A 7 -4.99 8.63 16.88
CA VAL A 7 -4.73 9.68 15.89
C VAL A 7 -4.67 8.98 14.54
N LEU A 8 -5.69 9.19 13.69
CA LEU A 8 -5.75 8.57 12.37
C LEU A 8 -4.77 9.32 11.46
N ALA A 9 -3.72 8.58 11.09
CA ALA A 9 -2.75 8.84 10.03
C ALA A 9 -1.60 9.83 10.28
N SER A 10 -0.59 9.36 11.03
CA SER A 10 0.85 9.45 10.69
C SER A 10 1.49 10.85 10.48
N VAL A 11 2.81 10.97 10.35
CA VAL A 11 3.49 12.28 10.25
C VAL A 11 4.70 12.19 9.32
N VAL A 12 4.81 12.96 8.23
CA VAL A 12 5.95 12.88 7.28
C VAL A 12 6.24 14.20 6.54
N LEU A 13 7.51 14.45 6.26
CA LEU A 13 8.14 15.72 5.92
C LEU A 13 8.76 15.73 4.48
N THR A 14 8.49 16.69 3.55
CA THR A 14 9.45 17.38 2.60
C THR A 14 8.87 18.20 1.38
N LEU A 15 9.72 19.02 0.69
CA LEU A 15 9.48 20.19 -0.25
C LEU A 15 10.02 20.08 -1.73
N GLY A 16 9.45 20.77 -2.76
CA GLY A 16 10.04 20.96 -4.15
C GLY A 16 9.29 21.85 -5.23
N PHE A 17 9.98 22.28 -6.33
CA PHE A 17 9.46 23.00 -7.58
C PHE A 17 10.44 22.96 -8.81
N VAL A 18 9.93 22.95 -10.08
CA VAL A 18 10.70 22.79 -11.38
C VAL A 18 10.43 23.85 -12.50
N ASN A 19 11.41 24.10 -13.40
CA ASN A 19 11.25 24.74 -14.75
C ASN A 19 12.22 24.14 -15.83
N VAL A 20 11.85 24.10 -17.13
CA VAL A 20 12.61 23.48 -18.26
C VAL A 20 13.31 24.51 -19.19
N SER A 21 14.45 24.15 -19.79
CA SER A 21 15.35 25.00 -20.61
C SER A 21 16.23 24.19 -21.61
N ASP A 22 17.07 24.85 -22.44
CA ASP A 22 17.90 24.26 -23.54
C ASP A 22 18.98 23.25 -23.09
N ALA A 23 19.23 22.23 -23.94
CA ALA A 23 20.19 21.12 -23.79
C ALA A 23 21.65 21.54 -23.50
N ALA A 24 22.20 21.08 -22.38
CA ALA A 24 23.55 21.35 -21.90
C ALA A 24 24.10 20.17 -21.07
N ASP A 25 25.43 20.03 -21.05
CA ASP A 25 26.12 19.23 -20.05
C ASP A 25 26.21 20.05 -18.76
N ILE A 26 25.62 19.57 -17.68
CA ILE A 26 25.52 20.33 -16.43
C ILE A 26 26.16 19.52 -15.30
N LEU A 27 27.22 20.11 -14.72
CA LEU A 27 28.00 19.51 -13.66
C LEU A 27 27.37 19.78 -12.29
N TRP A 28 27.27 18.73 -11.48
CA TRP A 28 26.98 18.86 -10.06
C TRP A 28 28.16 19.50 -9.33
N THR A 29 27.90 20.61 -8.66
CA THR A 29 28.90 21.36 -7.89
C THR A 29 28.75 21.19 -6.38
N GLY A 30 27.54 20.85 -5.90
CA GLY A 30 27.21 20.79 -4.47
C GLY A 30 27.41 22.13 -3.75
N ALA A 31 27.33 23.25 -4.48
CA ALA A 31 27.63 24.59 -3.95
C ALA A 31 26.44 25.28 -3.27
N GLY A 32 25.23 24.74 -3.41
CA GLY A 32 24.03 25.22 -2.74
C GLY A 32 24.03 24.84 -1.25
N ALA A 33 22.98 25.27 -0.55
CA ALA A 33 22.83 25.02 0.88
C ALA A 33 22.21 23.65 1.18
N ASP A 34 21.66 22.98 0.16
CA ASP A 34 21.05 21.67 0.22
C ASP A 34 21.70 20.76 -0.84
N ASN A 35 21.41 19.46 -0.85
CA ASN A 35 21.86 18.55 -1.90
C ASN A 35 20.73 18.18 -2.86
N LEU A 36 19.66 18.98 -2.93
CA LEU A 36 18.47 18.65 -3.71
C LEU A 36 18.76 18.82 -5.21
N TRP A 37 18.29 17.87 -6.02
CA TRP A 37 18.46 17.90 -7.47
C TRP A 37 17.86 19.16 -8.10
N GLU A 38 16.67 19.59 -7.66
CA GLU A 38 15.96 20.74 -8.26
C GLU A 38 16.58 22.10 -7.90
N ASN A 39 17.40 22.16 -6.83
CA ASN A 39 18.06 23.41 -6.46
C ASN A 39 19.18 23.72 -7.46
N GLY A 40 18.91 24.66 -8.36
CA GLY A 40 19.87 25.12 -9.35
C GLY A 40 21.21 25.57 -8.76
N ALA A 41 21.26 26.06 -7.52
CA ALA A 41 22.52 26.47 -6.88
C ALA A 41 23.53 25.32 -6.68
N ASN A 42 23.05 24.07 -6.68
CA ASN A 42 23.92 22.88 -6.63
C ASN A 42 24.54 22.53 -7.97
N TRP A 43 24.08 23.13 -9.05
CA TRP A 43 24.52 22.83 -10.40
C TRP A 43 25.31 23.97 -11.01
N GLU A 44 26.23 23.63 -11.90
CA GLU A 44 26.97 24.61 -12.66
C GLU A 44 26.02 25.57 -13.39
N GLY A 45 26.34 26.86 -13.36
CA GLY A 45 25.47 27.89 -13.95
C GLY A 45 24.25 28.24 -13.10
N ASN A 46 24.15 27.72 -11.87
CA ASN A 46 23.05 27.97 -10.94
C ASN A 46 21.70 27.52 -11.53
N LYS A 47 21.69 26.34 -12.17
CA LYS A 47 20.58 25.82 -12.98
C LYS A 47 20.58 24.29 -12.99
N ALA A 48 19.50 23.67 -12.50
CA ALA A 48 19.34 22.22 -12.54
C ALA A 48 19.16 21.69 -13.98
N PRO A 49 19.59 20.44 -14.27
CA PRO A 49 19.37 19.78 -15.55
C PRO A 49 17.88 19.59 -15.86
N GLY A 50 17.48 19.98 -17.07
CA GLY A 50 16.15 19.69 -17.62
C GLY A 50 16.16 18.58 -18.69
N ALA A 51 15.01 18.36 -19.33
CA ALA A 51 14.73 17.19 -20.19
C ALA A 51 15.75 16.91 -21.31
N ALA A 52 16.48 17.92 -21.76
CA ALA A 52 17.47 17.79 -22.84
C ALA A 52 18.92 17.88 -22.34
N ASP A 53 19.13 18.05 -21.03
CA ASP A 53 20.43 18.22 -20.40
C ASP A 53 21.04 16.86 -20.01
N TRP A 54 22.37 16.77 -20.05
CA TRP A 54 23.14 15.64 -19.52
C TRP A 54 23.70 15.99 -18.15
N ALA A 55 23.43 15.16 -17.15
CA ALA A 55 23.84 15.41 -15.77
C ALA A 55 25.18 14.73 -15.44
N HIS A 56 26.20 15.51 -15.12
CA HIS A 56 27.50 14.99 -14.66
C HIS A 56 27.57 15.03 -13.13
N ILE A 57 27.67 13.87 -12.50
CA ILE A 57 27.72 13.73 -11.04
C ILE A 57 29.13 13.32 -10.63
N GLU A 58 30.00 14.29 -10.43
CA GLU A 58 31.45 14.06 -10.31
C GLU A 58 32.00 14.39 -8.91
N SER A 59 33.10 13.74 -8.54
CA SER A 59 33.88 14.11 -7.34
C SER A 59 34.79 15.32 -7.59
N PRO A 60 35.05 16.17 -6.58
CA PRO A 60 34.60 16.07 -5.18
C PRO A 60 33.19 16.64 -4.92
N GLY A 61 32.54 17.26 -5.92
CA GLY A 61 31.26 17.93 -5.77
C GLY A 61 30.15 17.02 -5.28
N ALA A 62 30.15 15.76 -5.74
CA ALA A 62 29.17 14.74 -5.39
C ALA A 62 29.67 13.69 -4.39
N THR A 63 30.83 13.91 -3.75
CA THR A 63 31.33 13.00 -2.71
C THR A 63 30.44 13.08 -1.47
N ALA A 64 30.04 11.94 -0.92
CA ALA A 64 29.20 11.86 0.28
C ALA A 64 29.69 12.82 1.39
N PRO A 65 28.79 13.60 2.01
CA PRO A 65 27.34 13.56 1.86
C PRO A 65 26.79 14.45 0.72
N ASN A 66 27.64 15.06 -0.11
CA ASN A 66 27.27 16.14 -1.03
C ASN A 66 26.74 15.67 -2.39
N GLY A 67 26.42 14.39 -2.57
CA GLY A 67 25.84 13.89 -3.82
C GLY A 67 24.40 14.38 -4.04
N PRO A 68 23.88 14.43 -5.27
CA PRO A 68 22.50 14.80 -5.52
C PRO A 68 21.50 13.91 -4.78
N VAL A 69 20.40 14.51 -4.34
CA VAL A 69 19.26 13.86 -3.70
C VAL A 69 18.00 14.10 -4.52
N ILE A 70 17.30 13.02 -4.86
CA ILE A 70 15.97 13.00 -5.47
C ILE A 70 15.00 12.43 -4.43
N GLN A 71 13.96 13.19 -4.08
CA GLN A 71 12.98 12.83 -3.03
C GLN A 71 11.54 12.89 -3.56
N ASP A 72 10.57 12.50 -2.74
CA ASP A 72 9.15 12.53 -3.12
C ASP A 72 8.67 13.93 -3.52
N GLY A 73 7.68 13.96 -4.42
CA GLY A 73 7.20 15.20 -5.06
C GLY A 73 8.08 15.72 -6.22
N MET A 74 9.34 15.26 -6.35
CA MET A 74 10.21 15.68 -7.47
C MET A 74 9.83 14.97 -8.78
N HIS A 75 9.81 15.73 -9.87
CA HIS A 75 9.61 15.20 -11.22
C HIS A 75 10.74 15.70 -12.13
N ILE A 76 11.70 14.81 -12.37
CA ILE A 76 12.93 15.11 -13.11
C ILE A 76 12.89 14.39 -14.44
N GLU A 77 13.13 15.14 -15.50
CA GLU A 77 13.33 14.62 -16.84
C GLU A 77 14.69 15.13 -17.32
N ILE A 78 15.53 14.23 -17.84
CA ILE A 78 16.87 14.53 -18.39
C ILE A 78 17.18 13.62 -19.60
N ASP A 79 18.24 13.91 -20.35
CA ASP A 79 18.68 13.05 -21.46
C ASP A 79 19.48 11.84 -20.95
N GLY A 80 20.42 12.06 -20.04
CA GLY A 80 21.29 11.03 -19.49
C GLY A 80 22.09 11.50 -18.28
N MET A 81 22.79 10.58 -17.63
CA MET A 81 23.72 10.93 -16.54
C MET A 81 24.97 10.05 -16.51
N SER A 82 26.07 10.59 -15.99
CA SER A 82 27.34 9.86 -15.89
C SER A 82 28.23 10.29 -14.71
N ASN A 83 29.22 9.43 -14.41
CA ASN A 83 30.39 9.74 -13.57
C ASN A 83 31.69 9.43 -14.33
N GLU A 84 32.32 10.43 -14.92
CA GLU A 84 33.44 10.31 -15.84
C GLU A 84 34.78 10.83 -15.27
N LEU A 85 34.82 11.15 -13.98
CA LEU A 85 36.04 11.56 -13.27
C LEU A 85 36.40 10.64 -12.09
N PRO A 86 37.69 10.53 -11.70
CA PRO A 86 38.11 9.79 -10.53
C PRO A 86 37.47 10.31 -9.23
N GLY A 87 37.17 9.41 -8.30
CA GLY A 87 36.61 9.72 -6.98
C GLY A 87 35.41 8.86 -6.63
N GLU A 88 34.65 9.27 -5.61
CA GLU A 88 33.58 8.50 -4.97
C GLU A 88 32.23 9.27 -5.07
N PRO A 89 31.68 9.50 -6.27
CA PRO A 89 30.43 10.24 -6.41
C PRO A 89 29.25 9.42 -5.88
N THR A 90 28.26 10.13 -5.34
CA THR A 90 27.05 9.53 -4.78
C THR A 90 25.79 10.13 -5.37
N LEU A 91 24.71 9.33 -5.45
CA LEU A 91 23.36 9.76 -5.79
C LEU A 91 22.39 9.09 -4.81
N THR A 92 21.44 9.84 -4.27
CA THR A 92 20.41 9.29 -3.38
C THR A 92 19.04 9.52 -4.00
N ILE A 93 18.22 8.48 -4.07
CA ILE A 93 16.85 8.50 -4.58
C ILE A 93 15.93 7.94 -3.50
N THR A 94 15.29 8.80 -2.74
CA THR A 94 14.34 8.38 -1.71
C THR A 94 12.90 8.31 -2.22
N GLY A 95 12.62 8.95 -3.37
CA GLY A 95 11.27 9.17 -3.87
C GLY A 95 11.22 9.78 -5.28
N GLY A 96 10.06 10.27 -5.68
CA GLY A 96 9.87 11.07 -6.90
C GLY A 96 9.94 10.27 -8.20
N THR A 97 9.99 10.98 -9.34
CA THR A 97 10.10 10.37 -10.68
C THR A 97 11.32 10.90 -11.42
N LEU A 98 12.19 10.00 -11.90
CA LEU A 98 13.35 10.32 -12.73
C LEU A 98 13.21 9.64 -14.10
N ILE A 99 13.06 10.45 -15.14
CA ILE A 99 12.89 9.99 -16.52
C ILE A 99 14.14 10.32 -17.33
N LEU A 100 14.74 9.30 -17.94
CA LEU A 100 15.86 9.44 -18.85
C LEU A 100 15.40 9.20 -20.30
N THR A 101 15.47 10.25 -21.11
CA THR A 101 14.92 10.28 -22.48
C THR A 101 15.97 10.07 -23.59
N GLY A 102 17.24 9.90 -23.22
CA GLY A 102 18.38 9.71 -24.12
C GLY A 102 19.07 8.34 -24.02
N TRP A 103 20.39 8.31 -23.78
CA TRP A 103 21.19 7.08 -23.87
C TRP A 103 21.13 6.17 -22.64
N GLY A 104 20.78 6.72 -21.47
CA GLY A 104 20.73 5.99 -20.20
C GLY A 104 21.77 6.48 -19.20
N ILE A 105 22.37 5.55 -18.45
CA ILE A 105 23.25 5.84 -17.30
C ILE A 105 24.61 5.18 -17.48
N TRP A 106 25.68 5.95 -17.29
CA TRP A 106 27.06 5.45 -17.21
C TRP A 106 27.60 5.64 -15.79
N TRP A 107 27.37 4.63 -14.95
CA TRP A 107 27.63 4.70 -13.51
C TRP A 107 29.01 4.16 -13.17
N GLY A 108 29.90 5.05 -12.70
CA GLY A 108 31.32 4.75 -12.51
C GLY A 108 32.03 4.46 -13.84
N ASP A 109 32.19 5.49 -14.68
CA ASP A 109 32.69 5.38 -16.06
C ASP A 109 34.12 5.92 -16.25
N ALA A 110 34.92 5.98 -15.18
CA ALA A 110 36.30 6.47 -15.25
C ALA A 110 37.28 5.71 -14.35
N ALA A 111 38.55 5.69 -14.74
CA ALA A 111 39.60 5.07 -13.93
C ALA A 111 39.63 5.66 -12.50
N ASP A 112 39.65 4.79 -11.48
CA ASP A 112 39.55 5.15 -10.06
C ASP A 112 38.27 5.93 -9.70
N CYS A 113 37.17 5.74 -10.45
CA CYS A 113 35.82 6.21 -10.11
C CYS A 113 35.04 5.09 -9.40
N HIS A 114 34.45 5.39 -8.26
CA HIS A 114 33.79 4.44 -7.38
C HIS A 114 32.40 4.98 -7.00
N ALA A 115 31.48 4.97 -7.97
CA ALA A 115 30.18 5.60 -7.84
C ALA A 115 29.20 4.71 -7.06
N THR A 116 28.41 5.31 -6.16
CA THR A 116 27.38 4.60 -5.38
C THR A 116 26.04 5.32 -5.42
N CYS A 117 25.00 4.62 -5.86
CA CYS A 117 23.63 5.09 -5.75
C CYS A 117 22.87 4.33 -4.65
N TYR A 118 22.10 5.07 -3.85
CA TYR A 118 21.18 4.55 -2.85
C TYR A 118 19.75 4.89 -3.26
N MET A 119 18.91 3.88 -3.49
CA MET A 119 17.52 4.05 -3.90
C MET A 119 16.59 3.35 -2.90
N SER A 120 15.75 4.11 -2.19
CA SER A 120 14.78 3.56 -1.24
C SER A 120 13.32 3.72 -1.69
N GLY A 121 13.07 4.49 -2.73
CA GLY A 121 11.73 4.78 -3.26
C GLY A 121 11.80 5.42 -4.65
N GLY A 122 10.67 5.94 -5.13
CA GLY A 122 10.56 6.60 -6.42
C GLY A 122 10.53 5.65 -7.64
N THR A 123 10.31 6.24 -8.81
CA THR A 123 10.28 5.53 -10.09
C THR A 123 11.34 6.09 -11.03
N MET A 124 12.14 5.19 -11.60
CA MET A 124 13.13 5.53 -12.62
C MET A 124 12.77 4.88 -13.96
N GLU A 125 12.68 5.70 -15.00
CA GLU A 125 12.25 5.30 -16.34
C GLU A 125 13.35 5.58 -17.38
N LEU A 126 14.05 4.53 -17.83
CA LEU A 126 15.03 4.64 -18.94
C LEU A 126 14.29 4.37 -20.27
N THR A 127 13.41 5.28 -20.63
CA THR A 127 12.45 5.11 -21.74
C THR A 127 12.95 5.66 -23.08
N GLY A 128 14.03 6.43 -23.06
CA GLY A 128 14.66 7.02 -24.22
C GLY A 128 15.72 6.17 -24.90
N GLY A 129 15.94 6.40 -26.21
CA GLY A 129 17.06 5.83 -26.96
C GLY A 129 17.26 4.31 -26.76
N PRO A 130 18.48 3.82 -26.46
CA PRO A 130 18.72 2.42 -26.10
C PRO A 130 18.38 2.07 -24.64
N GLY A 131 18.15 3.05 -23.76
CA GLY A 131 17.67 2.88 -22.38
C GLY A 131 18.55 2.00 -21.49
N ILE A 132 19.89 2.12 -21.60
CA ILE A 132 20.84 1.20 -20.96
C ILE A 132 21.32 1.72 -19.61
N HIS A 133 21.35 0.85 -18.60
CA HIS A 133 22.03 1.09 -17.34
C HIS A 133 23.38 0.34 -17.32
N GLU A 134 24.49 1.07 -17.39
CA GLU A 134 25.84 0.49 -17.40
C GLU A 134 26.58 0.77 -16.08
N PHE A 135 27.24 -0.26 -15.56
CA PHE A 135 27.99 -0.20 -14.31
C PHE A 135 29.46 -0.57 -14.52
N GLY A 136 30.35 0.37 -14.17
CA GLY A 136 31.79 0.15 -14.06
C GLY A 136 32.51 0.07 -15.41
N TRP A 137 33.36 1.07 -15.71
CA TRP A 137 34.23 1.12 -16.89
C TRP A 137 35.69 1.48 -16.55
N GLY A 138 36.65 0.98 -17.33
CA GLY A 138 38.03 1.47 -17.29
C GLY A 138 38.82 1.32 -15.97
N GLY A 139 38.39 0.43 -15.05
CA GLY A 139 38.98 0.26 -13.71
C GLY A 139 38.14 0.87 -12.57
N ALA A 140 36.95 1.38 -12.88
CA ALA A 140 35.96 1.91 -11.95
C ALA A 140 35.16 0.82 -11.20
N SER A 141 34.41 1.24 -10.18
CA SER A 141 33.28 0.48 -9.63
C SER A 141 31.98 1.29 -9.68
N GLY A 142 30.92 0.70 -10.23
CA GLY A 142 29.56 1.24 -10.16
C GLY A 142 28.70 0.41 -9.23
N LYS A 143 28.13 1.02 -8.19
CA LYS A 143 27.26 0.35 -7.21
C LYS A 143 25.87 0.98 -7.19
N TRP A 144 24.84 0.14 -7.21
CA TRP A 144 23.44 0.55 -7.09
C TRP A 144 22.75 -0.29 -6.03
N ILE A 145 22.21 0.36 -5.00
CA ILE A 145 21.61 -0.30 -3.85
C ILE A 145 20.15 0.11 -3.76
N MET A 146 19.24 -0.85 -3.92
CA MET A 146 17.81 -0.66 -3.83
C MET A 146 17.26 -1.27 -2.54
N THR A 147 16.57 -0.50 -1.72
CA THR A 147 15.73 -1.00 -0.61
C THR A 147 14.23 -0.78 -0.90
N GLY A 148 13.90 -0.18 -2.05
CA GLY A 148 12.54 0.13 -2.49
C GLY A 148 12.54 0.81 -3.86
N GLY A 149 11.37 1.27 -4.31
CA GLY A 149 11.20 1.94 -5.61
C GLY A 149 11.21 0.99 -6.82
N THR A 150 11.05 1.56 -8.01
CA THR A 150 10.99 0.82 -9.28
C THR A 150 11.98 1.38 -10.29
N VAL A 151 12.79 0.51 -10.90
CA VAL A 151 13.66 0.84 -12.04
C VAL A 151 13.18 0.10 -13.27
N ASN A 152 12.90 0.83 -14.34
CA ASN A 152 12.52 0.30 -15.63
C ASN A 152 13.63 0.56 -16.65
N ALA A 153 14.51 -0.43 -16.85
CA ALA A 153 15.63 -0.36 -17.79
C ALA A 153 15.36 -1.20 -19.04
N GLN A 154 15.76 -0.69 -20.21
CA GLN A 154 15.66 -1.45 -21.46
C GLN A 154 16.80 -2.46 -21.62
N GLY A 155 17.92 -2.24 -20.92
CA GLY A 155 19.02 -3.19 -20.78
C GLY A 155 19.99 -2.81 -19.66
N VAL A 156 20.73 -3.79 -19.15
CA VAL A 156 21.66 -3.67 -18.02
C VAL A 156 22.99 -4.35 -18.32
N VAL A 157 24.09 -3.68 -17.98
CA VAL A 157 25.45 -4.20 -18.14
C VAL A 157 26.22 -4.07 -16.83
N LEU A 158 26.60 -5.21 -16.24
CA LEU A 158 27.33 -5.30 -14.98
C LEU A 158 28.74 -5.84 -15.25
N SER A 159 29.67 -4.91 -15.05
CA SER A 159 31.04 -4.82 -15.58
C SER A 159 31.11 -4.74 -17.10
N THR A 160 31.78 -3.70 -17.61
CA THR A 160 32.06 -3.55 -19.05
C THR A 160 33.39 -4.21 -19.48
N GLY A 161 34.18 -4.76 -18.55
CA GLY A 161 35.44 -5.44 -18.87
C GLY A 161 36.31 -5.87 -17.68
N PRO A 162 37.43 -6.57 -17.91
CA PRO A 162 38.24 -7.11 -16.82
C PRO A 162 38.84 -6.03 -15.91
N GLY A 163 38.65 -6.16 -14.59
CA GLY A 163 39.28 -5.29 -13.58
C GLY A 163 38.43 -4.10 -13.13
N ASN A 164 37.20 -3.94 -13.63
CA ASN A 164 36.18 -3.06 -13.07
C ASN A 164 35.09 -3.88 -12.36
N THR A 165 34.28 -3.24 -11.53
CA THR A 165 33.13 -3.90 -10.86
C THR A 165 31.82 -3.18 -11.13
N GLY A 166 30.75 -3.96 -11.28
CA GLY A 166 29.39 -3.46 -11.35
C GLY A 166 28.53 -4.24 -10.39
N GLU A 167 27.94 -3.58 -9.40
CA GLU A 167 27.23 -4.24 -8.31
C GLU A 167 25.80 -3.69 -8.19
N LEU A 168 24.81 -4.58 -8.30
CA LEU A 168 23.39 -4.27 -8.11
C LEU A 168 22.86 -5.04 -6.89
N TYR A 169 22.42 -4.32 -5.86
CA TYR A 169 21.85 -4.90 -4.65
C TYR A 169 20.34 -4.61 -4.61
N LEU A 170 19.52 -5.66 -4.64
CA LEU A 170 18.06 -5.62 -4.57
C LEU A 170 17.62 -6.05 -3.16
N HIS A 171 17.85 -5.17 -2.20
CA HIS A 171 17.37 -5.32 -0.83
C HIS A 171 15.88 -5.01 -0.64
N GLY A 172 15.24 -4.51 -1.69
CA GLY A 172 13.80 -4.24 -1.81
C GLY A 172 13.53 -3.66 -3.20
N GLY A 173 12.27 -3.31 -3.48
CA GLY A 173 11.89 -2.70 -4.76
C GLY A 173 11.87 -3.67 -5.95
N THR A 174 11.58 -3.12 -7.14
CA THR A 174 11.48 -3.90 -8.38
C THR A 174 12.43 -3.38 -9.44
N TYR A 175 13.21 -4.27 -10.04
CA TYR A 175 14.08 -3.96 -11.18
C TYR A 175 13.60 -4.70 -12.43
N ASN A 176 13.08 -3.95 -13.40
CA ASN A 176 12.61 -4.48 -14.68
C ASN A 176 13.68 -4.33 -15.77
N ILE A 177 13.89 -5.40 -16.53
CA ILE A 177 14.85 -5.45 -17.65
C ILE A 177 14.11 -5.80 -18.95
N GLY A 178 14.15 -4.89 -19.92
CA GLY A 178 13.67 -5.07 -21.29
C GLY A 178 14.66 -5.81 -22.20
N THR A 179 14.41 -5.81 -23.51
CA THR A 179 15.15 -6.64 -24.49
C THR A 179 16.04 -5.86 -25.47
N SER A 180 16.35 -4.57 -25.24
CA SER A 180 16.90 -3.65 -26.26
C SER A 180 18.22 -4.07 -26.94
N ARG A 181 18.99 -4.98 -26.35
CA ARG A 181 20.24 -5.54 -26.93
C ARG A 181 20.08 -6.85 -27.73
N ALA A 182 18.86 -7.33 -27.97
CA ALA A 182 18.60 -8.60 -28.67
C ALA A 182 19.07 -8.66 -30.16
N GLY A 183 19.51 -7.54 -30.75
CA GLY A 183 19.71 -7.41 -32.21
C GLY A 183 21.13 -7.61 -32.75
N ASN A 184 22.15 -7.84 -31.92
CA ASN A 184 23.53 -7.98 -32.38
C ASN A 184 24.02 -9.42 -32.16
N SER A 185 24.83 -9.95 -33.08
CA SER A 185 25.30 -11.35 -33.16
C SER A 185 26.17 -11.87 -31.99
N ASP A 186 25.97 -11.34 -30.80
CA ASP A 186 26.84 -11.43 -29.65
C ASP A 186 26.12 -12.10 -28.48
N ARG A 187 26.92 -12.68 -27.59
CA ARG A 187 26.55 -13.66 -26.56
C ARG A 187 25.69 -13.09 -25.41
N PHE A 188 24.92 -12.01 -25.65
CA PHE A 188 24.37 -11.11 -24.62
C PHE A 188 22.85 -11.19 -24.44
N GLY A 189 22.21 -12.16 -25.07
CA GLY A 189 21.18 -12.94 -24.40
C GLY A 189 19.82 -12.33 -24.04
N GLY A 190 19.58 -11.02 -24.18
CA GLY A 190 18.22 -10.45 -24.07
C GLY A 190 17.98 -9.41 -22.98
N GLY A 191 18.95 -8.51 -22.77
CA GLY A 191 18.77 -7.33 -21.92
C GLY A 191 19.71 -7.29 -20.72
N LEU A 192 20.15 -8.44 -20.20
CA LEU A 192 21.07 -8.52 -19.06
C LEU A 192 22.44 -9.10 -19.45
N LEU A 193 23.50 -8.36 -19.16
CA LEU A 193 24.89 -8.81 -19.30
C LEU A 193 25.62 -8.68 -17.96
N VAL A 194 26.15 -9.79 -17.44
CA VAL A 194 26.99 -9.81 -16.24
C VAL A 194 28.36 -10.42 -16.58
N ASN A 195 29.38 -9.57 -16.68
CA ASN A 195 30.77 -9.98 -16.98
C ASN A 195 31.56 -10.26 -15.69
N ASP A 196 32.82 -10.66 -15.85
CA ASP A 196 33.77 -10.83 -14.74
C ASP A 196 33.91 -9.52 -13.93
N GLY A 197 33.47 -9.53 -12.67
CA GLY A 197 33.41 -8.33 -11.80
C GLY A 197 32.00 -7.76 -11.63
N GLY A 198 31.02 -8.29 -12.36
CA GLY A 198 29.60 -8.03 -12.15
C GLY A 198 28.99 -8.87 -11.02
N LEU A 199 28.11 -8.28 -10.23
CA LEU A 199 27.36 -8.93 -9.15
C LEU A 199 25.92 -8.39 -9.10
N ILE A 200 24.95 -9.29 -8.95
CA ILE A 200 23.59 -8.97 -8.50
C ILE A 200 23.35 -9.72 -7.19
N ASP A 201 22.95 -9.04 -6.12
CA ASP A 201 22.49 -9.69 -4.89
C ASP A 201 21.03 -9.35 -4.62
N ILE A 202 20.20 -10.35 -4.35
CA ILE A 202 18.77 -10.18 -4.09
C ILE A 202 18.49 -10.59 -2.64
N THR A 203 17.73 -9.80 -1.89
CA THR A 203 17.23 -10.20 -0.56
C THR A 203 15.71 -10.07 -0.48
N GLU A 204 15.17 -8.86 -0.51
CA GLU A 204 13.70 -8.63 -0.47
C GLU A 204 13.17 -8.05 -1.79
N GLY A 205 14.06 -7.65 -2.70
CA GLY A 205 13.70 -7.09 -4.00
C GLY A 205 13.35 -8.14 -5.05
N THR A 206 12.80 -7.68 -6.17
CA THR A 206 12.40 -8.53 -7.30
C THR A 206 13.12 -8.12 -8.58
N LEU A 207 13.72 -9.09 -9.27
CA LEU A 207 14.24 -8.93 -10.62
C LEU A 207 13.25 -9.51 -11.63
N ILE A 208 12.80 -8.70 -12.59
CA ILE A 208 11.85 -9.10 -13.63
C ILE A 208 12.49 -8.91 -15.00
N MET A 209 12.49 -9.96 -15.82
CA MET A 209 13.07 -9.93 -17.16
C MET A 209 12.02 -10.20 -18.23
N GLU A 210 11.98 -9.33 -19.23
CA GLU A 210 11.28 -9.60 -20.48
C GLU A 210 12.00 -10.69 -21.28
N VAL A 211 11.22 -11.53 -21.93
CA VAL A 211 11.73 -12.69 -22.68
C VAL A 211 11.27 -12.60 -24.13
N LEU A 212 12.17 -12.93 -25.06
CA LEU A 212 11.80 -13.07 -26.46
C LEU A 212 10.95 -14.33 -26.67
N GLU A 213 9.89 -14.22 -27.47
CA GLU A 213 8.96 -15.33 -27.73
C GLU A 213 9.71 -16.61 -28.15
N GLY A 214 9.55 -17.70 -27.37
CA GLY A 214 10.16 -19.00 -27.61
C GLY A 214 11.61 -19.16 -27.14
N GLU A 215 12.15 -18.20 -26.38
CA GLU A 215 13.51 -18.25 -25.82
C GLU A 215 13.56 -18.42 -24.29
N GLU A 216 12.43 -18.71 -23.63
CA GLU A 216 12.32 -18.83 -22.17
C GLU A 216 13.33 -19.81 -21.57
N SER A 217 13.49 -20.98 -22.18
CA SER A 217 14.46 -21.99 -21.73
C SER A 217 15.91 -21.50 -21.80
N ARG A 218 16.23 -20.64 -22.77
CA ARG A 218 17.58 -20.09 -22.97
C ARG A 218 17.90 -19.04 -21.90
N PHE A 219 16.93 -18.18 -21.57
CA PHE A 219 17.09 -17.14 -20.56
C PHE A 219 17.16 -17.72 -19.15
N MET A 220 16.27 -18.68 -18.83
CA MET A 220 16.29 -19.39 -17.55
C MET A 220 17.65 -20.10 -17.35
N GLN A 221 18.14 -20.81 -18.36
CA GLN A 221 19.46 -21.46 -18.30
C GLN A 221 20.60 -20.45 -18.09
N TYR A 222 20.52 -19.28 -18.73
CA TYR A 222 21.54 -18.24 -18.57
C TYR A 222 21.54 -17.67 -17.15
N LEU A 223 20.37 -17.44 -16.54
CA LEU A 223 20.29 -17.05 -15.13
C LEU A 223 20.86 -18.13 -14.20
N GLU A 224 20.56 -19.41 -14.46
CA GLU A 224 21.15 -20.52 -13.70
C GLU A 224 22.68 -20.56 -13.82
N ASP A 225 23.24 -20.30 -15.01
CA ASP A 225 24.69 -20.23 -15.22
C ASP A 225 25.32 -19.08 -14.41
N LEU A 226 24.66 -17.92 -14.35
CA LEU A 226 25.11 -16.78 -13.55
C LEU A 226 25.03 -17.06 -12.04
N MET A 227 23.96 -17.72 -11.57
CA MET A 227 23.82 -18.18 -10.19
C MET A 227 24.95 -19.17 -9.83
N ALA A 228 25.21 -20.15 -10.70
CA ALA A 228 26.27 -21.13 -10.50
C ALA A 228 27.67 -20.51 -10.51
N ALA A 229 27.87 -19.42 -11.24
CA ALA A 229 29.10 -18.63 -11.25
C ALA A 229 29.25 -17.71 -10.02
N GLY A 230 28.21 -17.58 -9.18
CA GLY A 230 28.18 -16.65 -8.05
C GLY A 230 28.06 -15.18 -8.46
N GLN A 231 27.58 -14.93 -9.69
CA GLN A 231 27.36 -13.59 -10.23
C GLN A 231 25.95 -13.06 -9.93
N ILE A 232 25.03 -13.96 -9.56
CA ILE A 232 23.77 -13.62 -8.91
C ILE A 232 23.72 -14.38 -7.58
N THR A 233 23.51 -13.67 -6.47
CA THR A 233 23.44 -14.24 -5.11
C THR A 233 22.12 -13.89 -4.42
N ALA A 234 21.68 -14.76 -3.51
CA ALA A 234 20.52 -14.54 -2.63
C ALA A 234 21.03 -14.35 -1.19
N HIS A 235 20.64 -13.27 -0.51
CA HIS A 235 21.10 -12.94 0.86
C HIS A 235 22.63 -13.03 1.03
N GLY A 236 23.39 -12.42 0.11
CA GLY A 236 24.85 -12.47 0.14
C GLY A 236 25.43 -13.88 -0.06
N GLY A 237 24.66 -14.77 -0.68
CA GLY A 237 25.00 -16.18 -0.90
C GLY A 237 24.55 -17.13 0.21
N ALA A 238 23.77 -16.65 1.19
CA ALA A 238 23.21 -17.48 2.26
C ALA A 238 21.79 -17.99 1.94
N GLY A 239 21.06 -17.36 1.03
CA GLY A 239 19.69 -17.70 0.68
C GLY A 239 19.57 -18.55 -0.58
N VAL A 240 18.33 -18.84 -0.96
CA VAL A 240 17.97 -19.57 -2.18
C VAL A 240 17.11 -18.70 -3.09
N PHE A 241 17.03 -19.07 -4.38
CA PHE A 241 16.23 -18.34 -5.35
C PHE A 241 14.88 -19.01 -5.59
N ALA A 242 13.84 -18.19 -5.74
CA ALA A 242 12.57 -18.59 -6.34
C ALA A 242 12.47 -17.97 -7.75
N MET A 243 12.49 -18.82 -8.77
CA MET A 243 12.46 -18.44 -10.18
C MET A 243 11.29 -19.11 -10.91
N ASP A 244 10.53 -18.34 -11.66
CA ASP A 244 9.43 -18.84 -12.51
C ASP A 244 9.35 -18.06 -13.83
N PHE A 245 8.69 -18.66 -14.81
CA PHE A 245 8.28 -18.04 -16.06
C PHE A 245 6.77 -18.11 -16.17
N ASP A 246 6.13 -16.99 -16.52
CA ASP A 246 4.67 -16.87 -16.75
C ASP A 246 3.79 -17.11 -15.51
N GLY A 247 4.36 -17.40 -14.34
CA GLY A 247 3.62 -17.67 -13.10
C GLY A 247 3.23 -16.39 -12.38
N ARG A 248 4.23 -15.60 -11.96
CA ARG A 248 4.03 -14.32 -11.25
C ARG A 248 3.80 -13.15 -12.22
N ASN A 249 4.48 -13.16 -13.36
CA ASN A 249 4.39 -12.11 -14.37
C ASN A 249 4.20 -12.74 -15.76
N PRO A 250 3.01 -12.60 -16.39
CA PRO A 250 2.74 -13.22 -17.68
C PRO A 250 3.77 -12.85 -18.75
N GLY A 251 4.32 -13.87 -19.42
CA GLY A 251 5.35 -13.73 -20.47
C GLY A 251 6.73 -13.26 -20.00
N LYS A 252 6.98 -13.19 -18.69
CA LYS A 252 8.26 -12.72 -18.11
C LYS A 252 8.86 -13.77 -17.18
N ILE A 253 10.17 -13.66 -16.94
CA ILE A 253 10.85 -14.38 -15.86
C ILE A 253 10.86 -13.50 -14.62
N THR A 254 10.48 -14.08 -13.48
CA THR A 254 10.56 -13.41 -12.17
C THR A 254 11.55 -14.15 -11.28
N LEU A 255 12.49 -13.41 -10.68
CA LEU A 255 13.50 -13.93 -9.77
C LEU A 255 13.48 -13.16 -8.44
N THR A 256 13.31 -13.88 -7.34
CA THR A 256 13.36 -13.34 -5.96
C THR A 256 14.29 -14.20 -5.10
N ALA A 257 14.75 -13.63 -3.99
CA ALA A 257 15.46 -14.37 -2.96
C ALA A 257 14.53 -14.80 -1.82
N VAL A 258 14.93 -15.84 -1.12
CA VAL A 258 14.24 -16.37 0.07
C VAL A 258 15.24 -16.47 1.20
N GLU A 259 14.82 -16.02 2.39
CA GLU A 259 15.62 -16.07 3.62
C GLU A 259 15.99 -17.52 3.96
N ALA A 260 17.28 -17.72 4.25
CA ALA A 260 17.82 -19.02 4.60
C ALA A 260 17.11 -19.58 5.85
N GLY A 261 16.68 -20.84 5.79
CA GLY A 261 16.11 -21.52 6.95
C GLY A 261 14.58 -21.55 7.00
N LYS A 262 13.84 -20.92 6.07
CA LYS A 262 12.38 -21.01 5.99
C LYS A 262 11.91 -21.88 4.82
N ALA A 263 10.74 -22.50 4.98
CA ALA A 263 10.03 -23.16 3.89
C ALA A 263 9.58 -22.12 2.86
N TYR A 264 9.54 -22.48 1.58
CA TYR A 264 9.19 -21.57 0.49
C TYR A 264 8.46 -22.28 -0.65
N ASN A 265 8.04 -21.55 -1.69
CA ASN A 265 7.28 -22.06 -2.83
C ASN A 265 6.04 -22.89 -2.39
N PRO A 266 5.08 -22.28 -1.67
CA PRO A 266 3.86 -22.98 -1.31
C PRO A 266 3.04 -23.39 -2.53
N ASP A 267 2.49 -24.61 -2.50
CA ASP A 267 1.43 -25.08 -3.39
C ASP A 267 0.36 -25.78 -2.53
N PRO A 268 -0.88 -25.27 -2.41
CA PRO A 268 -1.44 -24.12 -3.14
C PRO A 268 -0.68 -22.82 -2.86
N ALA A 269 -0.53 -21.99 -3.90
CA ALA A 269 0.14 -20.69 -3.78
C ALA A 269 -0.58 -19.80 -2.76
N ASP A 270 0.16 -18.94 -2.08
CA ASP A 270 -0.42 -18.05 -1.08
C ASP A 270 -1.48 -17.10 -1.69
N GLY A 271 -2.63 -17.00 -1.03
CA GLY A 271 -3.79 -16.25 -1.48
C GLY A 271 -4.56 -16.88 -2.65
N SER A 272 -4.21 -18.09 -3.09
CA SER A 272 -4.82 -18.70 -4.28
C SER A 272 -6.25 -19.21 -4.06
N VAL A 273 -7.02 -19.29 -5.15
CA VAL A 273 -8.29 -20.01 -5.22
C VAL A 273 -7.99 -21.47 -5.56
N TYR A 274 -8.48 -22.40 -4.74
CA TYR A 274 -8.22 -23.82 -4.88
C TYR A 274 -9.51 -24.62 -5.10
N GLU A 275 -9.71 -25.08 -6.33
CA GLU A 275 -10.93 -25.75 -6.78
C GLU A 275 -10.91 -27.27 -6.54
N ASP A 276 -10.67 -27.69 -5.30
CA ASP A 276 -10.90 -29.08 -4.89
C ASP A 276 -11.32 -29.16 -3.41
N THR A 277 -11.92 -30.28 -3.05
CA THR A 277 -12.35 -30.62 -1.68
C THR A 277 -11.27 -31.30 -0.86
N TRP A 278 -10.08 -31.49 -1.41
CA TRP A 278 -8.90 -32.02 -0.73
C TRP A 278 -7.66 -31.37 -1.35
N ALA A 279 -6.63 -31.11 -0.54
CA ALA A 279 -5.40 -30.48 -1.02
C ALA A 279 -4.17 -31.26 -0.56
N SER A 280 -3.12 -31.23 -1.38
CA SER A 280 -1.77 -31.61 -0.99
C SER A 280 -0.97 -30.33 -0.82
N LEU A 281 -0.86 -29.83 0.41
CA LEU A 281 -0.04 -28.68 0.75
C LEU A 281 1.41 -29.09 0.55
N SER A 282 2.16 -28.45 -0.34
CA SER A 282 3.56 -28.76 -0.58
C SER A 282 4.39 -27.50 -0.59
N TRP A 283 5.67 -27.67 -0.24
CA TRP A 283 6.62 -26.58 -0.14
C TRP A 283 8.00 -27.09 -0.56
N SER A 284 8.89 -26.15 -0.81
CA SER A 284 10.32 -26.39 -0.91
C SER A 284 10.95 -26.18 0.46
N PRO A 285 11.74 -27.14 0.97
CA PRO A 285 12.31 -27.05 2.30
C PRO A 285 13.53 -26.14 2.33
N ALA A 286 13.83 -25.54 3.47
CA ALA A 286 15.09 -24.83 3.65
C ALA A 286 16.32 -25.77 3.57
N ASP A 287 17.48 -25.27 3.13
CA ASP A 287 18.70 -26.05 2.93
C ASP A 287 19.18 -26.84 4.18
N ALA A 288 18.97 -26.29 5.37
CA ALA A 288 19.37 -26.91 6.65
C ALA A 288 18.26 -27.76 7.30
N ALA A 289 17.07 -27.83 6.68
CA ALA A 289 15.93 -28.52 7.25
C ALA A 289 16.16 -30.04 7.34
N ALA A 290 15.98 -30.58 8.54
CA ALA A 290 15.96 -32.03 8.78
C ALA A 290 14.52 -32.58 8.89
N SER A 291 13.56 -31.74 9.29
CA SER A 291 12.13 -32.06 9.36
C SER A 291 11.29 -30.78 9.39
N HIS A 292 9.96 -30.92 9.30
CA HIS A 292 9.00 -29.83 9.14
C HIS A 292 7.89 -29.97 10.16
N ASP A 293 7.64 -28.92 10.96
CA ASP A 293 6.47 -28.80 11.81
C ASP A 293 5.34 -28.14 11.02
N VAL A 294 4.24 -28.87 10.82
CA VAL A 294 3.12 -28.44 9.97
C VAL A 294 1.98 -27.88 10.81
N TYR A 295 1.49 -26.70 10.46
CA TYR A 295 0.32 -26.06 11.09
C TYR A 295 -0.74 -25.78 10.03
N VAL A 296 -2.00 -26.14 10.29
CA VAL A 296 -3.13 -25.89 9.38
C VAL A 296 -4.38 -25.55 10.18
N GLY A 297 -5.09 -24.48 9.80
CA GLY A 297 -6.29 -24.00 10.47
C GLY A 297 -7.19 -23.18 9.55
N VAL A 298 -8.28 -22.65 10.11
CA VAL A 298 -9.18 -21.69 9.46
C VAL A 298 -9.15 -20.31 10.13
N ASP A 299 -8.31 -20.15 11.14
CA ASP A 299 -8.07 -18.92 11.87
C ASP A 299 -6.59 -18.55 11.71
N PHE A 300 -6.33 -17.34 11.20
CA PHE A 300 -4.98 -16.86 10.92
C PHE A 300 -4.14 -16.78 12.19
N ASP A 301 -4.68 -16.22 13.27
CA ASP A 301 -3.96 -15.99 14.51
C ASP A 301 -3.61 -17.31 15.20
N GLU A 302 -4.51 -18.29 15.16
CA GLU A 302 -4.22 -19.62 15.70
C GLU A 302 -3.10 -20.32 14.94
N VAL A 303 -3.07 -20.22 13.61
CA VAL A 303 -2.01 -20.80 12.78
C VAL A 303 -0.68 -20.06 13.01
N ASN A 304 -0.72 -18.73 12.98
CA ASN A 304 0.45 -17.88 13.20
C ASN A 304 1.05 -18.04 14.61
N ASN A 305 0.24 -18.34 15.62
CA ASN A 305 0.74 -18.59 16.97
C ASN A 305 0.98 -20.08 17.26
N GLY A 306 0.55 -20.99 16.37
CA GLY A 306 0.58 -22.43 16.60
C GLY A 306 -0.27 -22.86 17.80
N THR A 307 -1.38 -22.15 18.04
CA THR A 307 -2.31 -22.41 19.15
C THR A 307 -3.53 -23.22 18.70
N GLY A 308 -4.41 -23.56 19.63
CA GLY A 308 -5.59 -24.38 19.32
C GLY A 308 -5.20 -25.79 18.86
N ASP A 309 -5.92 -26.30 17.85
CA ASP A 309 -5.68 -27.61 17.23
C ASP A 309 -4.95 -27.50 15.88
N THR A 310 -4.23 -26.40 15.64
CA THR A 310 -3.59 -26.11 14.34
C THR A 310 -2.35 -26.95 14.07
N PHE A 311 -1.58 -27.32 15.09
CA PHE A 311 -0.39 -28.17 14.92
C PHE A 311 -0.78 -29.59 14.48
N ARG A 312 -0.26 -30.01 13.33
CA ARG A 312 -0.60 -31.28 12.67
C ARG A 312 0.45 -32.37 12.88
N GLY A 313 1.69 -31.98 13.14
CA GLY A 313 2.78 -32.89 13.46
C GLY A 313 4.11 -32.46 12.85
N ASN A 314 5.14 -33.24 13.18
CA ASN A 314 6.47 -33.13 12.59
C ASN A 314 6.69 -34.27 11.58
N GLN A 315 7.25 -33.96 10.41
CA GLN A 315 7.51 -34.95 9.36
C GLN A 315 8.75 -34.61 8.52
N GLY A 316 9.27 -35.59 7.78
CA GLY A 316 10.36 -35.37 6.82
C GLY A 316 9.90 -35.21 5.36
N ASP A 317 8.60 -35.36 5.10
CA ASP A 317 8.02 -35.14 3.78
C ASP A 317 7.76 -33.63 3.57
N THR A 318 7.94 -33.15 2.34
CA THR A 318 7.74 -31.74 1.95
C THR A 318 6.32 -31.48 1.44
N PHE A 319 5.38 -32.32 1.85
CA PHE A 319 3.96 -32.15 1.56
C PHE A 319 3.08 -32.70 2.69
N TYR A 320 1.87 -32.17 2.84
CA TYR A 320 0.89 -32.55 3.84
C TYR A 320 -0.52 -32.56 3.25
N ILE A 321 -1.26 -33.65 3.45
CA ILE A 321 -2.60 -33.83 2.86
C ILE A 321 -3.68 -33.34 3.83
N VAL A 322 -4.69 -32.66 3.28
CA VAL A 322 -5.89 -32.18 3.99
C VAL A 322 -7.15 -32.45 3.17
N GLY A 323 -8.32 -32.49 3.81
CA GLY A 323 -9.59 -32.68 3.13
C GLY A 323 -9.89 -34.10 2.68
N PHE A 324 -9.20 -35.11 3.23
CA PHE A 324 -9.34 -36.50 2.81
C PHE A 324 -9.56 -37.42 4.03
N PRO A 325 -10.40 -38.48 3.93
CA PRO A 325 -10.61 -39.39 5.05
C PRO A 325 -9.30 -39.96 5.60
N GLY A 326 -9.05 -39.73 6.90
CA GLY A 326 -7.81 -40.10 7.58
C GLY A 326 -6.81 -38.95 7.78
N TYR A 327 -7.11 -37.76 7.25
CA TYR A 327 -6.33 -36.53 7.38
C TYR A 327 -7.16 -35.41 8.04
N PRO A 328 -6.57 -34.26 8.41
CA PRO A 328 -7.34 -33.11 8.88
C PRO A 328 -8.43 -32.72 7.88
N TYR A 329 -9.58 -32.32 8.41
CA TYR A 329 -10.82 -32.13 7.64
C TYR A 329 -11.23 -33.44 6.92
N PRO A 330 -11.51 -34.53 7.66
CA PRO A 330 -11.73 -35.86 7.08
C PRO A 330 -12.99 -35.97 6.21
N ASP A 331 -13.92 -35.02 6.35
CA ASP A 331 -15.15 -34.94 5.55
C ASP A 331 -14.96 -34.10 4.27
N GLY A 332 -13.76 -33.56 4.02
CA GLY A 332 -13.46 -32.63 2.93
C GLY A 332 -13.19 -31.20 3.40
N LEU A 333 -12.47 -30.45 2.57
CA LEU A 333 -12.40 -29.00 2.64
C LEU A 333 -13.77 -28.40 2.29
N VAL A 334 -14.13 -27.32 2.97
CA VAL A 334 -15.46 -26.71 2.89
C VAL A 334 -15.43 -25.54 1.91
N ALA A 335 -16.33 -25.56 0.93
CA ALA A 335 -16.53 -24.46 -0.01
C ALA A 335 -16.83 -23.13 0.72
N GLY A 336 -16.24 -22.04 0.25
CA GLY A 336 -16.31 -20.71 0.87
C GLY A 336 -15.43 -20.53 2.10
N THR A 337 -14.52 -21.46 2.39
CA THR A 337 -13.63 -21.41 3.57
C THR A 337 -12.20 -21.10 3.15
N THR A 338 -11.59 -20.13 3.82
CA THR A 338 -10.14 -19.87 3.74
C THR A 338 -9.40 -20.77 4.72
N TYR A 339 -8.37 -21.45 4.23
CA TYR A 339 -7.48 -22.28 5.01
C TYR A 339 -6.12 -21.59 5.11
N TYR A 340 -5.61 -21.48 6.33
CA TYR A 340 -4.29 -20.94 6.64
C TYR A 340 -3.37 -22.08 7.03
N TRP A 341 -2.11 -22.01 6.61
CA TRP A 341 -1.11 -23.01 6.93
C TRP A 341 0.29 -22.39 7.02
N ARG A 342 1.14 -23.02 7.82
CA ARG A 342 2.52 -22.57 8.07
C ARG A 342 3.41 -23.80 8.24
N ILE A 343 4.64 -23.68 7.78
CA ILE A 343 5.68 -24.68 7.97
C ILE A 343 6.82 -24.08 8.78
N ASP A 344 7.10 -24.64 9.96
CA ASP A 344 8.33 -24.33 10.69
C ASP A 344 9.40 -25.35 10.32
N GLU A 345 10.56 -24.88 9.85
CA GLU A 345 11.69 -25.72 9.49
C GLU A 345 12.48 -26.11 10.74
N VAL A 346 12.77 -27.40 10.89
CA VAL A 346 13.47 -27.94 12.05
C VAL A 346 14.80 -28.54 11.61
N GLU A 347 15.91 -27.97 12.09
CA GLU A 347 17.26 -28.42 11.79
C GLU A 347 17.63 -29.69 12.58
N ALA A 348 18.75 -30.33 12.20
CA ALA A 348 19.20 -31.58 12.82
C ALA A 348 19.56 -31.44 14.32
N ASP A 349 19.86 -30.22 14.78
CA ASP A 349 20.14 -29.92 16.19
C ASP A 349 18.88 -29.54 17.00
N GLY A 350 17.72 -29.48 16.33
CA GLY A 350 16.42 -29.14 16.92
C GLY A 350 16.09 -27.64 16.90
N THR A 351 16.95 -26.79 16.32
CA THR A 351 16.62 -25.38 16.06
C THR A 351 15.40 -25.30 15.16
N LYS A 352 14.45 -24.42 15.50
CA LYS A 352 13.22 -24.21 14.74
C LYS A 352 13.21 -22.82 14.14
N ASN A 353 13.02 -22.76 12.84
CA ASN A 353 12.85 -21.52 12.08
C ASN A 353 11.38 -21.41 11.71
N ARG A 354 10.70 -20.40 12.25
CA ARG A 354 9.28 -20.16 11.97
C ARG A 354 9.12 -19.69 10.52
N GLY A 355 8.27 -20.37 9.75
CA GLY A 355 7.94 -19.96 8.39
C GLY A 355 6.83 -18.92 8.32
N ASP A 356 6.56 -18.44 7.12
CA ASP A 356 5.48 -17.51 6.84
C ASP A 356 4.13 -18.24 6.81
N VAL A 357 3.04 -17.51 7.12
CA VAL A 357 1.68 -18.07 7.06
C VAL A 357 1.14 -17.88 5.65
N TRP A 358 0.87 -18.99 4.97
CA TRP A 358 0.25 -19.02 3.66
C TRP A 358 -1.24 -19.35 3.77
N SER A 359 -1.99 -19.03 2.73
CA SER A 359 -3.43 -19.21 2.68
C SER A 359 -3.92 -19.64 1.29
N PHE A 360 -5.07 -20.30 1.27
CA PHE A 360 -5.84 -20.51 0.04
C PHE A 360 -7.33 -20.59 0.38
N ILE A 361 -8.19 -20.28 -0.57
CA ILE A 361 -9.65 -20.35 -0.42
C ILE A 361 -10.24 -21.45 -1.30
N VAL A 362 -11.13 -22.27 -0.73
CA VAL A 362 -12.00 -23.12 -1.55
C VAL A 362 -13.19 -22.25 -1.99
N PRO A 363 -13.44 -22.05 -3.29
CA PRO A 363 -14.48 -21.12 -3.73
C PRO A 363 -15.87 -21.53 -3.20
N PRO A 364 -16.79 -20.56 -3.00
CA PRO A 364 -18.15 -20.86 -2.56
C PRO A 364 -18.91 -21.62 -3.65
N LYS A 365 -19.97 -22.35 -3.27
CA LYS A 365 -20.84 -23.04 -4.24
C LYS A 365 -21.76 -22.09 -5.02
N THR A 366 -21.90 -20.86 -4.57
CA THR A 366 -22.67 -19.81 -5.23
C THR A 366 -21.77 -18.96 -6.11
N ALA A 367 -22.37 -18.24 -7.06
CA ALA A 367 -21.65 -17.25 -7.86
C ALA A 367 -21.01 -16.20 -6.95
N PHE A 368 -19.84 -15.69 -7.33
CA PHE A 368 -19.09 -14.70 -6.56
C PHE A 368 -18.32 -13.75 -7.49
N ASN A 369 -17.73 -12.69 -6.94
CA ASN A 369 -17.04 -11.63 -7.68
C ASN A 369 -17.86 -11.09 -8.87
N PRO A 370 -19.02 -10.46 -8.60
CA PRO A 370 -19.84 -9.88 -9.65
C PRO A 370 -19.16 -8.67 -10.29
N ASP A 371 -19.38 -8.50 -11.58
CA ASP A 371 -19.13 -7.28 -12.33
C ASP A 371 -20.43 -6.90 -13.07
N PRO A 372 -21.06 -5.74 -12.80
CA PRO A 372 -20.66 -4.72 -11.84
C PRO A 372 -20.61 -5.24 -10.39
N ALA A 373 -19.66 -4.71 -9.62
CA ALA A 373 -19.52 -5.03 -8.21
C ALA A 373 -20.82 -4.75 -7.43
N ASP A 374 -21.07 -5.48 -6.34
CA ASP A 374 -22.22 -5.21 -5.49
C ASP A 374 -22.14 -3.80 -4.88
N GLY A 375 -23.19 -3.01 -5.08
CA GLY A 375 -23.23 -1.60 -4.72
C GLY A 375 -22.59 -0.66 -5.72
N ALA A 376 -22.14 -1.13 -6.90
CA ALA A 376 -21.55 -0.28 -7.92
C ALA A 376 -22.49 0.85 -8.35
N GLU A 377 -21.91 2.03 -8.58
CA GLU A 377 -22.64 3.23 -8.94
C GLU A 377 -22.30 3.69 -10.35
N SER A 378 -23.23 4.39 -11.00
CA SER A 378 -23.05 4.96 -12.35
C SER A 378 -22.61 3.94 -13.42
N VAL A 379 -23.13 2.70 -13.33
CA VAL A 379 -22.86 1.63 -14.31
C VAL A 379 -23.41 1.99 -15.68
N ASP A 380 -22.59 1.80 -16.71
CA ASP A 380 -22.95 2.10 -18.10
C ASP A 380 -24.25 1.44 -18.54
N LEU A 381 -25.02 2.16 -19.37
CA LEU A 381 -26.38 1.73 -19.73
C LEU A 381 -26.43 0.54 -20.68
N ASP A 382 -25.29 0.13 -21.23
CA ASP A 382 -25.10 -1.05 -22.07
C ASP A 382 -24.21 -2.12 -21.42
N ALA A 383 -24.01 -2.04 -20.10
CA ALA A 383 -23.19 -2.98 -19.34
C ALA A 383 -23.62 -4.45 -19.54
N GLU A 384 -22.63 -5.32 -19.73
CA GLU A 384 -22.77 -6.77 -19.62
C GLU A 384 -22.42 -7.18 -18.19
N LEU A 385 -23.27 -8.01 -17.58
CA LEU A 385 -23.01 -8.55 -16.23
C LEU A 385 -22.14 -9.80 -16.36
N SER A 386 -21.15 -9.96 -15.49
CA SER A 386 -20.31 -11.16 -15.41
C SER A 386 -20.02 -11.53 -13.96
N TRP A 387 -19.68 -12.80 -13.71
CA TRP A 387 -19.36 -13.30 -12.37
C TRP A 387 -18.39 -14.47 -12.48
N THR A 388 -17.75 -14.79 -11.36
CA THR A 388 -17.05 -16.06 -11.21
C THR A 388 -18.04 -17.14 -10.79
N ALA A 389 -18.06 -18.23 -11.56
CA ALA A 389 -18.91 -19.40 -11.29
C ALA A 389 -18.58 -20.02 -9.94
N GLY A 390 -19.61 -20.47 -9.22
CA GLY A 390 -19.43 -21.22 -7.97
C GLY A 390 -18.69 -22.55 -8.17
N PHE A 391 -18.09 -23.07 -7.10
CA PHE A 391 -17.34 -24.32 -7.12
C PHE A 391 -18.16 -25.49 -7.67
N GLY A 392 -17.71 -26.06 -8.78
CA GLY A 392 -18.36 -27.18 -9.47
C GLY A 392 -19.61 -26.81 -10.28
N ALA A 393 -19.92 -25.52 -10.42
CA ALA A 393 -21.06 -25.07 -11.20
C ALA A 393 -20.89 -25.39 -12.70
N LEU A 394 -21.97 -25.87 -13.31
CA LEU A 394 -22.03 -26.21 -14.73
C LEU A 394 -23.02 -25.34 -15.51
N LEU A 395 -24.05 -24.84 -14.84
CA LEU A 395 -25.09 -24.02 -15.43
C LEU A 395 -25.51 -22.93 -14.47
N HIS A 396 -25.80 -21.76 -15.02
CA HIS A 396 -26.18 -20.56 -14.28
C HIS A 396 -27.62 -20.20 -14.61
N THR A 397 -28.39 -19.76 -13.62
CA THR A 397 -29.71 -19.17 -13.84
C THR A 397 -29.72 -17.75 -13.31
N VAL A 398 -29.78 -16.78 -14.21
CA VAL A 398 -29.72 -15.36 -13.87
C VAL A 398 -31.12 -14.79 -13.69
N TYR A 399 -31.31 -14.06 -12.60
CA TYR A 399 -32.51 -13.27 -12.33
C TYR A 399 -32.10 -11.81 -12.28
N PHE A 400 -32.82 -10.95 -12.99
CA PHE A 400 -32.49 -9.54 -13.14
C PHE A 400 -33.78 -8.70 -13.12
N GLY A 401 -33.76 -7.56 -12.43
CA GLY A 401 -34.89 -6.64 -12.36
C GLY A 401 -34.60 -5.41 -11.51
N ASP A 402 -35.56 -4.49 -11.40
CA ASP A 402 -35.48 -3.27 -10.59
C ASP A 402 -36.15 -3.41 -9.21
N ASN A 403 -36.59 -4.64 -8.87
CA ASN A 403 -37.23 -4.96 -7.61
C ASN A 403 -36.47 -6.10 -6.89
N PHE A 404 -35.95 -5.79 -5.71
CA PHE A 404 -35.20 -6.75 -4.89
C PHE A 404 -36.00 -8.01 -4.56
N ASP A 405 -37.26 -7.89 -4.15
CA ASP A 405 -38.06 -9.03 -3.72
C ASP A 405 -38.40 -9.96 -4.89
N ASP A 406 -38.69 -9.39 -6.06
CA ASP A 406 -38.93 -10.16 -7.27
C ASP A 406 -37.68 -10.96 -7.65
N VAL A 407 -36.50 -10.32 -7.65
CA VAL A 407 -35.22 -10.98 -7.94
C VAL A 407 -34.85 -12.00 -6.86
N SER A 408 -35.05 -11.70 -5.58
CA SER A 408 -34.71 -12.58 -4.46
C SER A 408 -35.65 -13.79 -4.36
N ASN A 409 -36.91 -13.67 -4.79
CA ASN A 409 -37.88 -14.77 -4.73
C ASN A 409 -38.08 -15.49 -6.07
N ALA A 410 -37.51 -14.98 -7.16
CA ALA A 410 -37.62 -15.61 -8.47
C ALA A 410 -37.10 -17.06 -8.46
N ALA A 411 -37.75 -17.91 -9.24
CA ALA A 411 -37.41 -19.32 -9.41
C ALA A 411 -37.79 -19.78 -10.82
N GLY A 412 -37.11 -20.82 -11.32
CA GLY A 412 -37.45 -21.46 -12.61
C GLY A 412 -37.07 -20.64 -13.84
N GLY A 413 -36.00 -19.84 -13.75
CA GLY A 413 -35.41 -19.15 -14.90
C GLY A 413 -34.80 -20.11 -15.93
N THR A 414 -34.34 -19.56 -17.06
CA THR A 414 -33.64 -20.35 -18.08
C THR A 414 -32.18 -20.50 -17.68
N SER A 415 -31.67 -21.73 -17.70
CA SER A 415 -30.26 -21.99 -17.43
C SER A 415 -29.40 -21.71 -18.67
N GLN A 416 -28.20 -21.20 -18.45
CA GLN A 416 -27.21 -20.91 -19.48
C GLN A 416 -25.83 -21.42 -19.08
N GLY A 417 -24.96 -21.61 -20.07
CA GLY A 417 -23.58 -22.05 -19.88
C GLY A 417 -22.57 -20.91 -19.66
N PRO A 418 -22.66 -19.77 -20.36
CA PRO A 418 -21.76 -18.64 -20.10
C PRO A 418 -22.00 -18.00 -18.72
N ALA A 419 -20.90 -17.61 -18.06
CA ALA A 419 -20.92 -16.81 -16.83
C ALA A 419 -21.05 -15.29 -17.12
N THR A 420 -21.85 -14.94 -18.14
CA THR A 420 -22.17 -13.56 -18.51
C THR A 420 -23.65 -13.43 -18.80
N TYR A 421 -24.19 -12.21 -18.65
CA TYR A 421 -25.59 -11.92 -18.92
C TYR A 421 -25.74 -10.49 -19.44
N SER A 422 -26.34 -10.34 -20.62
CA SER A 422 -26.68 -9.03 -21.17
C SER A 422 -28.14 -8.70 -20.85
N PRO A 423 -28.41 -7.74 -19.95
CA PRO A 423 -29.77 -7.28 -19.64
C PRO A 423 -30.39 -6.46 -20.78
N GLY A 424 -29.59 -6.07 -21.79
CA GLY A 424 -29.97 -5.12 -22.83
C GLY A 424 -29.76 -3.67 -22.36
N GLN A 425 -30.42 -2.72 -23.04
CA GLN A 425 -30.33 -1.30 -22.70
C GLN A 425 -30.99 -1.02 -21.35
N LEU A 426 -30.21 -0.52 -20.41
CA LEU A 426 -30.67 -0.09 -19.09
C LEU A 426 -31.25 1.34 -19.13
N GLU A 427 -32.13 1.63 -18.18
CA GLU A 427 -32.68 2.97 -17.96
C GLU A 427 -31.78 3.79 -17.03
N ARG A 428 -31.73 5.11 -17.25
CA ARG A 428 -31.03 6.05 -16.35
C ARG A 428 -31.76 6.17 -15.02
N GLU A 429 -31.05 6.61 -13.99
CA GLU A 429 -31.60 6.89 -12.66
C GLU A 429 -32.34 5.69 -12.03
N LYS A 430 -31.85 4.47 -12.26
CA LYS A 430 -32.42 3.23 -11.71
C LYS A 430 -31.42 2.49 -10.84
N VAL A 431 -31.95 1.69 -9.92
CA VAL A 431 -31.23 0.66 -9.20
C VAL A 431 -31.72 -0.69 -9.71
N TYR A 432 -30.78 -1.52 -10.16
CA TYR A 432 -31.06 -2.88 -10.61
C TYR A 432 -30.51 -3.88 -9.60
N TYR A 433 -31.23 -4.98 -9.45
CA TYR A 433 -30.88 -6.12 -8.63
C TYR A 433 -30.72 -7.33 -9.53
N TRP A 434 -29.75 -8.16 -9.19
CA TRP A 434 -29.53 -9.40 -9.92
C TRP A 434 -28.97 -10.49 -9.02
N ARG A 435 -29.24 -11.73 -9.40
CA ARG A 435 -28.89 -12.93 -8.65
C ARG A 435 -28.56 -14.03 -9.63
N VAL A 436 -27.53 -14.81 -9.33
CA VAL A 436 -27.16 -15.98 -10.12
C VAL A 436 -27.28 -17.23 -9.27
N ASP A 437 -28.20 -18.12 -9.65
CA ASP A 437 -28.28 -19.45 -9.05
C ASP A 437 -27.38 -20.42 -9.81
N GLU A 438 -26.57 -21.18 -9.07
CA GLU A 438 -25.55 -22.08 -9.61
C GLU A 438 -25.99 -23.54 -9.54
N PHE A 439 -25.91 -24.28 -10.64
CA PHE A 439 -26.26 -25.70 -10.69
C PHE A 439 -25.02 -26.58 -10.90
N ASP A 440 -24.74 -27.46 -9.94
CA ASP A 440 -23.52 -28.28 -9.86
C ASP A 440 -23.69 -29.73 -10.37
N ALA A 441 -24.72 -29.98 -11.19
CA ALA A 441 -25.24 -31.30 -11.60
C ALA A 441 -26.03 -32.08 -10.54
N VAL A 442 -25.97 -31.71 -9.26
CA VAL A 442 -26.68 -32.38 -8.18
C VAL A 442 -27.84 -31.52 -7.68
N GLU A 443 -27.57 -30.28 -7.33
CA GLU A 443 -28.54 -29.33 -6.81
C GLU A 443 -28.29 -27.90 -7.31
N THR A 444 -29.25 -27.02 -7.04
CA THR A 444 -29.15 -25.60 -7.36
C THR A 444 -28.90 -24.81 -6.10
N HIS A 445 -27.78 -24.08 -6.07
CA HIS A 445 -27.38 -23.18 -5.01
C HIS A 445 -27.91 -21.79 -5.31
N LYS A 446 -28.78 -21.29 -4.43
CA LYS A 446 -29.33 -19.94 -4.57
C LYS A 446 -28.22 -18.92 -4.29
N GLY A 447 -27.93 -18.05 -5.25
CA GLY A 447 -26.91 -17.02 -5.09
C GLY A 447 -27.34 -15.85 -4.23
N ASP A 448 -26.36 -15.01 -3.90
CA ASP A 448 -26.60 -13.71 -3.27
C ASP A 448 -27.20 -12.72 -4.27
N VAL A 449 -27.98 -11.77 -3.76
CA VAL A 449 -28.57 -10.70 -4.58
C VAL A 449 -27.64 -9.51 -4.55
N TRP A 450 -27.08 -9.17 -5.70
CA TRP A 450 -26.26 -8.00 -5.92
C TRP A 450 -27.10 -6.83 -6.46
N ALA A 451 -26.63 -5.62 -6.25
CA ALA A 451 -27.27 -4.41 -6.74
C ALA A 451 -26.26 -3.47 -7.41
N PHE A 452 -26.72 -2.68 -8.37
CA PHE A 452 -25.96 -1.55 -8.90
C PHE A 452 -26.91 -0.43 -9.33
N SER A 453 -26.39 0.79 -9.47
CA SER A 453 -27.15 1.94 -9.95
C SER A 453 -26.63 2.46 -11.29
N THR A 454 -27.53 3.01 -12.11
CA THR A 454 -27.18 3.64 -13.39
C THR A 454 -26.97 5.14 -13.24
N PRO A 455 -26.29 5.81 -14.21
CA PRO A 455 -26.00 7.24 -14.13
C PRO A 455 -27.22 8.09 -13.81
N GLY A 456 -27.02 9.02 -12.86
CA GLY A 456 -28.04 9.95 -12.37
C GLY A 456 -28.89 9.42 -11.20
N ALA A 457 -28.71 8.16 -10.78
CA ALA A 457 -29.31 7.67 -9.54
C ALA A 457 -28.67 8.32 -8.30
N VAL A 458 -29.31 8.16 -7.15
CA VAL A 458 -28.71 8.53 -5.85
C VAL A 458 -27.41 7.76 -5.64
N GLY A 459 -26.36 8.44 -5.19
CA GLY A 459 -25.01 7.89 -5.13
C GLY A 459 -24.09 8.69 -4.22
N ALA A 460 -22.79 8.38 -4.29
CA ALA A 460 -21.70 8.98 -3.52
C ALA A 460 -22.02 9.14 -2.02
N PRO A 461 -22.34 8.03 -1.32
CA PRO A 461 -22.59 8.07 0.11
C PRO A 461 -21.32 8.46 0.88
N SER A 462 -21.49 9.30 1.89
CA SER A 462 -20.51 9.50 2.95
C SER A 462 -21.18 9.17 4.29
N PRO A 463 -20.63 8.25 5.11
CA PRO A 463 -19.49 7.39 4.82
C PRO A 463 -19.70 6.49 3.59
N ALA A 464 -18.60 6.13 2.93
CA ALA A 464 -18.64 5.24 1.76
C ALA A 464 -19.32 3.89 2.09
N ASN A 465 -19.95 3.27 1.09
CA ASN A 465 -20.59 1.98 1.30
C ASN A 465 -19.55 0.90 1.69
N GLY A 466 -19.76 0.26 2.84
CA GLY A 466 -18.85 -0.74 3.41
C GLY A 466 -17.72 -0.14 4.25
N ALA A 467 -17.70 1.18 4.49
CA ALA A 467 -16.66 1.82 5.28
C ALA A 467 -16.60 1.25 6.71
N THR A 468 -15.38 1.04 7.21
CA THR A 468 -15.09 0.63 8.59
C THR A 468 -14.36 1.74 9.32
N GLY A 469 -14.35 1.73 10.66
CA GLY A 469 -13.63 2.75 11.44
C GLY A 469 -14.31 4.12 11.45
N VAL A 470 -15.60 4.19 11.11
CA VAL A 470 -16.36 5.45 11.07
C VAL A 470 -16.57 5.99 12.48
N GLN A 471 -16.31 7.29 12.70
CA GLN A 471 -16.51 7.88 14.02
C GLN A 471 -17.97 7.88 14.47
N MET A 472 -18.19 7.72 15.78
CA MET A 472 -19.54 7.58 16.36
C MET A 472 -20.42 8.84 16.21
N ASN A 473 -19.86 9.98 15.82
CA ASN A 473 -20.56 11.23 15.54
C ASN A 473 -20.70 11.52 14.04
N ALA A 474 -20.45 10.53 13.17
CA ALA A 474 -20.49 10.70 11.73
C ALA A 474 -21.85 11.22 11.23
N THR A 475 -21.77 12.24 10.37
CA THR A 475 -22.92 12.77 9.63
C THR A 475 -23.00 12.09 8.27
N LEU A 476 -24.20 11.67 7.87
CA LEU A 476 -24.42 11.02 6.58
C LEU A 476 -24.67 12.08 5.50
N SER A 477 -24.10 11.91 4.30
CA SER A 477 -24.38 12.75 3.13
C SER A 477 -24.36 11.96 1.83
N TRP A 478 -25.00 12.48 0.79
CA TRP A 478 -25.15 11.78 -0.50
C TRP A 478 -25.28 12.77 -1.66
N THR A 479 -25.13 12.27 -2.89
CA THR A 479 -25.53 12.98 -4.11
C THR A 479 -26.99 12.65 -4.45
N PRO A 480 -27.87 13.65 -4.66
CA PRO A 480 -29.27 13.39 -4.96
C PRO A 480 -29.42 12.86 -6.40
N GLY A 481 -30.51 12.13 -6.66
CA GLY A 481 -30.84 11.71 -8.03
C GLY A 481 -31.07 12.91 -8.95
N GLU A 482 -30.64 12.80 -10.21
CA GLU A 482 -30.59 13.92 -11.17
C GLU A 482 -31.97 14.56 -11.42
N SER A 483 -33.04 13.75 -11.47
CA SER A 483 -34.42 14.24 -11.61
C SER A 483 -35.19 14.32 -10.28
N ALA A 484 -34.53 14.10 -9.14
CA ALA A 484 -35.18 14.12 -7.84
C ALA A 484 -35.58 15.56 -7.44
N THR A 485 -36.69 15.69 -6.72
CA THR A 485 -37.15 16.95 -6.11
C THR A 485 -36.98 16.97 -4.60
N SER A 486 -36.87 15.78 -4.00
CA SER A 486 -36.53 15.56 -2.59
C SER A 486 -35.94 14.16 -2.43
N SER A 487 -35.30 13.92 -1.29
CA SER A 487 -34.79 12.61 -0.88
C SER A 487 -35.53 12.11 0.36
N GLU A 488 -35.89 10.84 0.42
CA GLU A 488 -36.40 10.20 1.64
C GLU A 488 -35.29 9.37 2.29
N VAL A 489 -34.98 9.64 3.56
CA VAL A 489 -33.84 9.03 4.26
C VAL A 489 -34.31 7.92 5.21
N TYR A 490 -33.62 6.78 5.17
CA TYR A 490 -33.88 5.61 6.01
C TYR A 490 -32.58 5.17 6.70
N PHE A 491 -32.60 4.96 8.02
CA PHE A 491 -31.42 4.61 8.82
C PHE A 491 -31.78 3.66 9.97
N GLY A 492 -30.97 2.61 10.16
CA GLY A 492 -31.16 1.62 11.22
C GLY A 492 -29.99 0.64 11.37
N THR A 493 -30.15 -0.36 12.22
CA THR A 493 -29.14 -1.40 12.52
C THR A 493 -29.45 -2.75 11.85
N ASP A 494 -30.58 -2.87 11.16
CA ASP A 494 -31.01 -4.09 10.48
C ASP A 494 -31.13 -3.83 8.97
N LYS A 495 -30.31 -4.54 8.18
CA LYS A 495 -30.21 -4.37 6.72
C LYS A 495 -31.56 -4.59 6.04
N ASP A 496 -32.31 -5.60 6.47
CA ASP A 496 -33.57 -5.98 5.84
C ASP A 496 -34.71 -5.05 6.28
N ALA A 497 -34.70 -4.57 7.52
CA ALA A 497 -35.63 -3.55 7.99
C ALA A 497 -35.47 -2.26 7.19
N VAL A 498 -34.23 -1.81 6.98
CA VAL A 498 -33.93 -0.62 6.14
C VAL A 498 -34.32 -0.87 4.69
N ARG A 499 -33.96 -2.02 4.10
CA ARG A 499 -34.33 -2.37 2.72
C ARG A 499 -35.84 -2.38 2.49
N ASN A 500 -36.62 -2.79 3.48
CA ASN A 500 -38.08 -2.88 3.38
C ASN A 500 -38.80 -1.65 3.92
N ALA A 501 -38.06 -0.68 4.47
CA ALA A 501 -38.64 0.49 5.10
C ALA A 501 -39.47 1.34 4.12
N THR A 502 -40.54 1.92 4.64
CA THR A 502 -41.41 2.90 4.00
C THR A 502 -41.52 4.13 4.89
N SER A 503 -42.17 5.21 4.45
CA SER A 503 -42.37 6.41 5.26
C SER A 503 -43.19 6.20 6.56
N ALA A 504 -43.75 5.00 6.77
CA ALA A 504 -44.39 4.59 8.03
C ALA A 504 -43.47 3.79 8.98
N SER A 505 -42.27 3.42 8.54
CA SER A 505 -41.34 2.58 9.29
C SER A 505 -40.51 3.39 10.31
N PRO A 506 -40.06 2.77 11.42
CA PRO A 506 -39.16 3.43 12.39
C PRO A 506 -37.82 3.89 11.79
N GLU A 507 -37.38 3.24 10.72
CA GLU A 507 -36.16 3.55 10.00
C GLU A 507 -36.27 4.87 9.23
N TYR A 508 -37.48 5.34 8.92
CA TYR A 508 -37.69 6.58 8.18
C TYR A 508 -37.31 7.81 9.01
N LYS A 509 -36.42 8.66 8.47
CA LYS A 509 -35.86 9.84 9.15
C LYS A 509 -36.35 11.17 8.57
N GLY A 510 -37.19 11.11 7.55
CA GLY A 510 -37.85 12.27 6.96
C GLY A 510 -37.46 12.51 5.51
N SER A 511 -38.05 13.58 4.97
CA SER A 511 -37.80 14.05 3.61
C SER A 511 -36.88 15.25 3.65
N MET A 512 -35.82 15.21 2.85
CA MET A 512 -34.86 16.30 2.65
C MET A 512 -35.12 16.97 1.30
N ALA A 513 -35.20 18.30 1.30
CA ALA A 513 -35.28 19.06 0.06
C ALA A 513 -33.93 19.05 -0.67
N LEU A 514 -33.94 19.30 -1.98
CA LEU A 514 -32.70 19.55 -2.73
C LEU A 514 -31.89 20.69 -2.10
N GLY A 515 -30.58 20.50 -1.97
CA GLY A 515 -29.65 21.37 -1.26
C GLY A 515 -29.56 21.10 0.25
N SER A 516 -30.08 19.97 0.73
CA SER A 516 -30.01 19.53 2.12
C SER A 516 -29.68 18.03 2.23
N GLU A 517 -28.75 17.57 1.41
CA GLU A 517 -28.33 16.16 1.30
C GLU A 517 -27.44 15.71 2.46
N SER A 518 -27.97 15.87 3.68
CA SER A 518 -27.29 15.52 4.91
C SER A 518 -28.28 15.02 5.97
N TYR A 519 -27.84 14.07 6.79
CA TYR A 519 -28.57 13.58 7.94
C TYR A 519 -27.62 13.26 9.09
N ASP A 520 -27.82 13.92 10.23
CA ASP A 520 -27.13 13.63 11.48
C ASP A 520 -27.93 12.57 12.28
N PRO A 521 -27.43 11.32 12.42
CA PRO A 521 -28.08 10.29 13.20
C PRO A 521 -27.91 10.48 14.73
N GLY A 522 -27.10 11.45 15.16
CA GLY A 522 -26.64 11.61 16.52
C GLY A 522 -25.54 10.61 16.89
N LYS A 523 -25.19 10.54 18.18
CA LYS A 523 -24.16 9.63 18.69
C LYS A 523 -24.54 8.16 18.47
N LEU A 524 -23.71 7.44 17.73
CA LEU A 524 -23.84 6.03 17.38
C LEU A 524 -23.16 5.12 18.41
N ALA A 525 -23.54 3.84 18.39
CA ALA A 525 -22.87 2.80 19.17
C ALA A 525 -21.52 2.44 18.54
N TRP A 526 -20.58 1.97 19.36
CA TRP A 526 -19.23 1.58 18.94
C TRP A 526 -19.22 0.21 18.28
N LYS A 527 -18.27 -0.03 17.37
CA LYS A 527 -18.08 -1.32 16.69
C LYS A 527 -19.38 -1.95 16.22
N SER A 528 -20.24 -1.10 15.65
CA SER A 528 -21.61 -1.43 15.32
C SER A 528 -21.85 -1.12 13.86
N THR A 529 -22.39 -2.09 13.14
CA THR A 529 -22.80 -1.91 11.75
C THR A 529 -24.14 -1.19 11.67
N TYR A 530 -24.19 -0.15 10.85
CA TYR A 530 -25.41 0.58 10.50
C TYR A 530 -25.71 0.43 9.02
N TYR A 531 -26.99 0.49 8.70
CA TYR A 531 -27.51 0.41 7.34
C TYR A 531 -28.37 1.62 7.05
N TRP A 532 -28.27 2.12 5.84
CA TRP A 532 -29.04 3.28 5.43
C TRP A 532 -29.33 3.26 3.94
N ARG A 533 -30.40 3.96 3.56
CA ARG A 533 -30.89 4.02 2.19
C ARG A 533 -31.46 5.40 1.96
N VAL A 534 -31.27 5.93 0.76
CA VAL A 534 -31.87 7.17 0.34
C VAL A 534 -32.69 6.94 -0.93
N ASP A 535 -33.97 7.30 -0.87
CA ASP A 535 -34.87 7.15 -2.02
C ASP A 535 -35.03 8.50 -2.72
N ALA A 536 -34.82 8.53 -4.05
CA ALA A 536 -35.05 9.72 -4.86
C ALA A 536 -36.54 9.87 -5.16
N VAL A 537 -37.11 11.03 -4.83
CA VAL A 537 -38.52 11.34 -5.08
C VAL A 537 -38.63 12.39 -6.20
N SER A 538 -39.17 11.99 -7.34
CA SER A 538 -39.48 12.87 -8.47
C SER A 538 -40.98 13.16 -8.53
N ALA A 539 -41.40 14.00 -9.49
CA ALA A 539 -42.83 14.22 -9.73
C ALA A 539 -43.55 13.00 -10.36
N ALA A 540 -42.79 12.08 -10.96
CA ALA A 540 -43.32 10.93 -11.68
C ALA A 540 -43.30 9.65 -10.83
N ASP A 541 -42.25 9.46 -10.05
CA ASP A 541 -41.95 8.22 -9.34
C ASP A 541 -41.03 8.42 -8.12
N THR A 542 -40.91 7.37 -7.32
CA THR A 542 -39.91 7.24 -6.26
C THR A 542 -39.00 6.08 -6.62
N VAL A 543 -37.71 6.34 -6.76
CA VAL A 543 -36.69 5.32 -7.02
C VAL A 543 -36.03 4.97 -5.69
N LYS A 544 -36.13 3.70 -5.31
CA LYS A 544 -35.47 3.21 -4.09
C LYS A 544 -33.96 3.16 -4.29
N GLY A 545 -33.21 3.66 -3.32
CA GLY A 545 -31.75 3.61 -3.35
C GLY A 545 -31.18 2.23 -3.03
N ILE A 546 -29.87 2.09 -3.25
CA ILE A 546 -29.08 0.97 -2.72
C ILE A 546 -29.04 1.08 -1.19
N VAL A 547 -29.06 -0.06 -0.50
CA VAL A 547 -28.83 -0.09 0.95
C VAL A 547 -27.33 -0.06 1.20
N TRP A 548 -26.84 1.08 1.66
CA TRP A 548 -25.47 1.25 2.06
C TRP A 548 -25.25 0.79 3.50
N SER A 549 -24.00 0.50 3.84
CA SER A 549 -23.60 0.15 5.21
C SER A 549 -22.30 0.83 5.62
N PHE A 550 -22.09 0.97 6.91
CA PHE A 550 -20.79 1.29 7.50
C PHE A 550 -20.69 0.69 8.90
N GLU A 551 -19.48 0.50 9.39
CA GLU A 551 -19.20 0.07 10.75
C GLU A 551 -18.49 1.19 11.53
N THR A 552 -19.02 1.49 12.72
CA THR A 552 -18.41 2.46 13.60
C THR A 552 -17.11 1.95 14.22
N ALA A 553 -16.19 2.86 14.49
CA ALA A 553 -14.92 2.57 15.11
C ALA A 553 -15.08 1.92 16.50
N ASP A 554 -14.03 1.19 16.92
CA ASP A 554 -13.82 0.80 18.32
C ASP A 554 -12.82 1.71 19.05
N PHE A 555 -12.62 2.91 18.50
CA PHE A 555 -11.79 4.00 19.01
C PHE A 555 -12.46 5.37 18.81
N ILE A 556 -12.06 6.38 19.59
CA ILE A 556 -12.34 7.79 19.28
C ILE A 556 -11.14 8.36 18.54
N THR A 557 -11.41 9.07 17.44
CA THR A 557 -10.39 9.85 16.75
C THR A 557 -10.08 11.12 17.54
N VAL A 558 -8.82 11.29 17.93
CA VAL A 558 -8.33 12.55 18.50
C VAL A 558 -8.31 13.61 17.41
N ASP A 559 -7.62 13.30 16.32
CA ASP A 559 -7.56 14.10 15.11
C ASP A 559 -7.54 13.19 13.89
N ASP A 560 -8.16 13.67 12.82
CA ASP A 560 -8.29 12.95 11.55
C ASP A 560 -7.49 13.71 10.50
N PHE A 561 -6.27 13.24 10.25
CA PHE A 561 -5.38 13.93 9.33
C PHE A 561 -5.91 13.90 7.89
N GLU A 562 -6.84 12.99 7.56
CA GLU A 562 -7.51 12.96 6.27
C GLU A 562 -8.42 14.17 6.02
N ALA A 563 -8.80 14.91 7.08
CA ALA A 563 -9.67 16.08 6.97
C ALA A 563 -8.95 17.35 6.47
N TYR A 564 -7.62 17.39 6.54
CA TYR A 564 -6.83 18.53 6.10
C TYR A 564 -6.72 18.57 4.57
N ASN A 565 -6.65 19.77 4.01
CA ASN A 565 -6.64 20.01 2.57
C ASN A 565 -5.71 21.17 2.18
N GLU A 566 -5.40 21.23 0.88
CA GLU A 566 -4.47 22.21 0.29
C GLU A 566 -5.16 23.50 -0.22
N ILE A 567 -6.33 23.81 0.32
CA ILE A 567 -7.06 25.03 -0.03
C ILE A 567 -6.56 26.17 0.85
N TRP A 568 -6.02 27.22 0.23
CA TRP A 568 -5.42 28.35 0.94
C TRP A 568 -6.44 29.47 1.22
N PRO A 569 -6.36 30.15 2.38
CA PRO A 569 -7.20 31.33 2.62
C PRO A 569 -6.92 32.44 1.58
N PRO A 570 -7.95 33.20 1.14
CA PRO A 570 -9.30 33.25 1.69
C PRO A 570 -10.30 32.30 0.99
N ASP A 571 -9.84 31.29 0.27
CA ASP A 571 -10.74 30.41 -0.48
C ASP A 571 -11.65 29.61 0.47
N GLU A 572 -12.91 29.47 0.06
CA GLU A 572 -13.94 28.79 0.85
C GLU A 572 -13.59 27.30 1.01
N GLY A 573 -13.61 26.79 2.24
CA GLY A 573 -13.26 25.40 2.54
C GLY A 573 -11.79 25.15 2.91
N SER A 574 -10.97 26.19 3.05
CA SER A 574 -9.59 26.09 3.56
C SER A 574 -9.52 25.36 4.91
N ASN A 575 -8.71 24.29 4.98
CA ASN A 575 -8.44 23.53 6.19
C ASN A 575 -6.98 23.00 6.21
N LEU A 576 -6.01 23.89 6.40
CA LEU A 576 -4.58 23.56 6.48
C LEU A 576 -4.18 23.18 7.92
N ILE A 577 -3.31 22.17 8.07
CA ILE A 577 -2.98 21.58 9.38
C ILE A 577 -2.38 22.55 10.40
N PHE A 578 -1.52 23.48 9.97
CA PHE A 578 -0.86 24.44 10.85
C PHE A 578 -1.80 25.50 11.44
N PHE A 579 -3.08 25.55 11.03
CA PHE A 579 -4.09 26.34 11.73
C PHE A 579 -4.65 25.63 12.97
N THR A 580 -4.58 24.29 13.01
CA THR A 580 -5.03 23.47 14.13
C THR A 580 -3.87 23.13 15.07
N TRP A 581 -2.73 22.75 14.50
CA TRP A 581 -1.52 22.42 15.24
C TRP A 581 -0.56 23.60 15.19
N ALA A 582 -0.41 24.29 16.32
CA ALA A 582 0.55 25.37 16.46
C ALA A 582 1.96 24.81 16.63
N ASP A 583 2.91 25.29 15.82
CA ASP A 583 4.30 24.85 15.82
C ASP A 583 5.28 25.95 16.29
N GLY A 584 6.57 25.76 16.01
CA GLY A 584 7.65 26.67 16.35
C GLY A 584 8.07 27.64 15.24
N PHE A 585 7.39 27.68 14.09
CA PHE A 585 7.89 28.42 12.91
C PHE A 585 8.19 29.91 13.20
N GLU A 586 7.35 30.57 14.02
CA GLU A 586 7.57 31.95 14.48
C GLU A 586 8.14 32.06 15.91
N ASP A 587 8.41 30.94 16.59
CA ASP A 587 8.92 30.89 17.96
C ASP A 587 10.36 30.37 18.01
N PRO A 588 11.38 31.23 18.20
CA PRO A 588 12.78 30.81 18.23
C PRO A 588 13.15 29.92 19.43
N THR A 589 12.21 29.61 20.33
CA THR A 589 12.39 28.68 21.45
C THR A 589 11.86 27.27 21.19
N ASN A 590 11.20 27.05 20.04
CA ASN A 590 10.59 25.80 19.64
C ASN A 590 11.09 25.42 18.25
N GLY A 591 11.76 24.28 18.12
CA GLY A 591 12.41 23.86 16.88
C GLY A 591 11.46 23.17 15.89
N SER A 592 10.14 23.18 16.15
CA SER A 592 9.18 22.43 15.35
C SER A 592 8.60 23.19 14.16
N THR A 593 8.19 22.45 13.14
CA THR A 593 7.26 22.92 12.10
C THR A 593 6.30 21.78 11.75
N ILE A 594 5.02 22.08 11.51
CA ILE A 594 4.01 21.09 11.08
C ILE A 594 3.40 21.47 9.74
N GLY A 595 3.21 20.48 8.87
CA GLY A 595 2.86 20.74 7.49
C GLY A 595 4.06 21.21 6.66
N GLY A 596 3.84 21.57 5.40
CA GLY A 596 4.88 22.08 4.51
C GLY A 596 5.64 23.29 5.09
N LEU A 597 6.95 23.28 4.94
CA LEU A 597 7.92 24.30 5.37
C LEU A 597 7.89 25.57 4.50
N GLU A 598 7.34 25.54 3.28
CA GLU A 598 7.26 26.70 2.39
C GLU A 598 5.85 26.96 1.82
N ALA A 599 5.60 28.21 1.40
CA ALA A 599 4.39 28.56 0.68
C ALA A 599 4.30 27.71 -0.61
N PHE A 600 3.13 27.09 -0.82
CA PHE A 600 2.81 26.19 -1.94
C PHE A 600 3.39 24.76 -1.88
N GLU A 601 4.05 24.36 -0.79
CA GLU A 601 4.27 22.94 -0.46
C GLU A 601 2.96 22.32 0.04
N LEU A 602 2.77 21.00 -0.17
CA LEU A 602 1.63 20.29 0.40
C LEU A 602 1.73 20.35 1.93
N SER A 603 0.63 20.69 2.59
CA SER A 603 0.51 20.67 4.05
C SER A 603 0.50 19.26 4.63
N MET A 604 0.25 18.24 3.82
CA MET A 604 0.16 16.85 4.22
C MET A 604 1.04 15.95 3.32
N GLU A 605 1.60 14.89 3.87
CA GLU A 605 2.32 13.84 3.13
C GLU A 605 1.34 12.85 2.51
N THR A 606 1.60 12.35 1.30
CA THR A 606 0.74 11.37 0.61
C THR A 606 1.45 10.09 0.15
N SER A 607 2.78 10.03 0.28
CA SER A 607 3.64 8.93 -0.19
C SER A 607 4.00 7.96 0.93
N ILE A 608 4.30 8.49 2.12
CA ILE A 608 4.58 7.71 3.32
C ILE A 608 3.35 7.84 4.23
N VAL A 609 2.47 6.85 4.14
CA VAL A 609 1.17 6.86 4.83
C VAL A 609 1.03 5.54 5.57
N HIS A 610 0.52 5.58 6.81
CA HIS A 610 0.20 4.35 7.55
C HIS A 610 -1.08 3.72 7.00
N GLU A 611 -2.14 4.52 6.90
CA GLU A 611 -3.46 4.18 6.39
C GLU A 611 -4.13 5.45 5.82
N GLY A 612 -5.14 5.29 4.96
CA GLY A 612 -5.79 6.44 4.33
C GLY A 612 -5.03 6.94 3.10
N SER A 613 -5.08 8.25 2.87
CA SER A 613 -4.44 8.90 1.72
C SER A 613 -3.32 9.85 2.11
N GLN A 614 -3.22 10.24 3.39
CA GLN A 614 -2.25 11.22 3.81
C GLN A 614 -1.76 11.08 5.27
N SER A 615 -0.73 11.84 5.62
CA SER A 615 -0.19 11.93 6.96
C SER A 615 0.42 13.30 7.27
N ALA A 616 0.57 13.69 8.54
CA ALA A 616 0.87 15.05 9.00
C ALA A 616 2.37 15.37 9.28
N PRO A 617 3.14 16.02 8.40
CA PRO A 617 4.57 16.35 8.65
C PRO A 617 4.91 16.96 10.01
N LEU A 618 5.95 16.48 10.73
CA LEU A 618 6.48 17.13 11.95
C LEU A 618 8.00 17.25 11.88
N TYR A 619 8.45 18.45 11.58
CA TYR A 619 9.86 18.84 11.59
C TYR A 619 10.30 19.20 12.98
N TYR A 620 11.56 18.89 13.27
CA TYR A 620 12.22 19.23 14.52
C TYR A 620 13.69 19.59 14.28
N ASP A 621 14.15 20.66 14.92
CA ASP A 621 15.56 21.03 15.01
C ASP A 621 15.94 21.28 16.47
N ASN A 622 16.47 20.25 17.12
CA ASN A 622 16.97 20.33 18.49
C ASN A 622 18.48 20.68 18.57
N THR A 623 19.09 21.12 17.47
CA THR A 623 20.53 21.47 17.48
C THR A 623 20.81 22.81 18.17
N VAL A 624 19.80 23.69 18.19
CA VAL A 624 19.89 25.05 18.75
C VAL A 624 18.87 25.34 19.86
N VAL A 625 17.87 24.48 20.05
CA VAL A 625 16.85 24.55 21.11
C VAL A 625 16.76 23.21 21.86
N ALA A 626 16.17 23.22 23.06
CA ALA A 626 16.08 22.02 23.89
C ALA A 626 15.00 21.02 23.43
N PHE A 627 13.98 21.52 22.73
CA PHE A 627 12.86 20.70 22.26
C PHE A 627 12.21 21.30 21.01
N SER A 628 11.47 20.44 20.31
CA SER A 628 10.58 20.79 19.21
C SER A 628 9.20 20.20 19.52
N GLU A 629 8.15 21.01 19.52
CA GLU A 629 6.83 20.62 19.99
C GLU A 629 5.71 21.29 19.20
N VAL A 630 4.76 20.50 18.72
CA VAL A 630 3.52 21.00 18.12
C VAL A 630 2.36 20.81 19.07
N THR A 631 1.44 21.77 19.10
CA THR A 631 0.34 21.79 20.06
C THR A 631 -0.98 22.08 19.38
N ALA A 632 -1.97 21.20 19.57
CA ALA A 632 -3.34 21.45 19.19
C ALA A 632 -4.19 21.82 20.42
N ASN A 633 -5.09 22.77 20.21
CA ASN A 633 -6.18 23.03 21.15
C ASN A 633 -7.28 22.00 20.92
N VAL A 634 -7.64 21.26 21.96
CA VAL A 634 -8.60 20.16 21.88
C VAL A 634 -10.01 20.62 21.47
N ALA A 635 -10.33 21.91 21.65
CA ALA A 635 -11.59 22.48 21.16
C ALA A 635 -11.67 22.55 19.63
N ASP A 636 -10.53 22.50 18.93
CA ASP A 636 -10.41 22.54 17.48
C ASP A 636 -10.23 21.13 16.88
N LEU A 637 -10.23 20.08 17.73
CA LEU A 637 -10.09 18.67 17.36
C LEU A 637 -11.43 17.92 17.42
N GLN A 638 -11.53 16.80 16.71
CA GLN A 638 -12.78 16.01 16.60
C GLN A 638 -13.26 15.45 17.94
N ILE A 639 -12.33 15.14 18.85
CA ILE A 639 -12.59 14.49 20.13
C ILE A 639 -13.31 15.36 21.16
N GLY A 640 -13.05 16.66 21.18
CA GLY A 640 -13.46 17.53 22.29
C GLY A 640 -12.80 17.18 23.64
N PRO A 641 -13.23 17.83 24.74
CA PRO A 641 -12.46 17.90 25.99
C PRO A 641 -12.59 16.67 26.91
N ASP A 642 -13.59 15.81 26.75
CA ASP A 642 -13.81 14.66 27.64
C ASP A 642 -13.19 13.38 27.06
N TRP A 643 -11.98 13.07 27.50
CA TRP A 643 -11.22 11.90 27.05
C TRP A 643 -11.53 10.65 27.89
N THR A 644 -12.48 10.74 28.82
CA THR A 644 -12.97 9.60 29.59
C THR A 644 -14.20 8.94 28.97
N GLU A 645 -14.68 9.50 27.86
CA GLU A 645 -15.87 9.03 27.16
C GLU A 645 -15.80 7.52 26.89
N GLU A 646 -16.88 6.82 27.24
CA GLU A 646 -17.01 5.37 27.10
C GLU A 646 -15.93 4.53 27.80
N GLY A 647 -15.16 5.12 28.71
CA GLY A 647 -14.11 4.45 29.48
C GLY A 647 -12.86 4.15 28.66
N VAL A 648 -12.51 5.00 27.69
CA VAL A 648 -11.21 4.93 27.03
C VAL A 648 -10.10 5.08 28.08
N GLY A 649 -9.06 4.25 27.96
CA GLY A 649 -7.92 4.26 28.87
C GLY A 649 -6.56 4.40 28.19
N VAL A 650 -6.52 4.40 26.86
CA VAL A 650 -5.27 4.38 26.09
C VAL A 650 -5.32 5.44 25.01
N LEU A 651 -4.27 6.26 24.90
CA LEU A 651 -3.97 7.08 23.73
C LEU A 651 -3.03 6.29 22.81
N SER A 652 -3.37 6.19 21.53
CA SER A 652 -2.54 5.58 20.50
C SER A 652 -2.08 6.64 19.50
N LEU A 653 -0.79 6.63 19.21
CA LEU A 653 -0.14 7.46 18.21
C LEU A 653 0.71 6.56 17.31
N TRP A 654 0.39 6.55 16.01
CA TRP A 654 1.27 5.95 15.01
C TRP A 654 2.32 6.95 14.59
N PHE A 655 3.59 6.55 14.64
CA PHE A 655 4.70 7.38 14.22
C PHE A 655 5.68 6.57 13.38
N ARG A 656 6.44 7.28 12.56
CA ARG A 656 7.56 6.76 11.79
C ARG A 656 8.61 7.86 11.75
N GLY A 657 9.78 7.56 12.29
CA GLY A 657 10.96 8.39 12.17
C GLY A 657 11.78 8.02 10.92
N GLU A 658 13.03 8.46 10.90
CA GLU A 658 13.99 8.10 9.86
C GLU A 658 15.27 7.55 10.48
N ALA A 659 15.85 6.50 9.90
CA ALA A 659 17.07 5.91 10.45
C ALA A 659 18.27 6.89 10.48
N SER A 660 18.22 7.93 9.65
CA SER A 660 19.17 9.06 9.57
C SER A 660 19.05 10.06 10.72
N ASN A 661 17.92 10.07 11.45
CA ASN A 661 17.70 11.01 12.54
C ASN A 661 18.74 10.83 13.65
N ALA A 662 19.02 11.91 14.38
CA ALA A 662 19.70 11.79 15.67
C ALA A 662 18.80 11.02 16.66
N PRO A 663 19.37 10.22 17.58
CA PRO A 663 18.57 9.57 18.62
C PRO A 663 17.97 10.65 19.53
N GLU A 664 16.66 10.83 19.44
CA GLU A 664 15.92 11.84 20.18
C GLU A 664 14.71 11.20 20.89
N PRO A 665 14.49 11.52 22.17
CA PRO A 665 13.33 11.03 22.90
C PRO A 665 12.08 11.74 22.40
N MET A 666 11.04 10.96 22.11
CA MET A 666 9.72 11.45 21.73
C MET A 666 8.82 11.51 22.98
N TYR A 667 7.92 12.50 23.04
CA TYR A 667 6.97 12.65 24.14
C TYR A 667 5.61 13.21 23.69
N VAL A 668 4.59 12.99 24.53
CA VAL A 668 3.28 13.63 24.43
C VAL A 668 3.02 14.44 25.71
N ILE A 669 2.39 15.61 25.57
CA ILE A 669 1.95 16.44 26.69
C ILE A 669 0.45 16.66 26.64
N LEU A 670 -0.22 16.50 27.78
CA LEU A 670 -1.60 16.98 27.95
C LEU A 670 -1.64 18.22 28.85
N ASN A 671 -2.50 19.18 28.49
CA ASN A 671 -2.73 20.44 29.19
C ASN A 671 -1.43 21.22 29.50
N GLY A 672 -0.42 21.08 28.62
CA GLY A 672 0.87 21.75 28.72
C GLY A 672 1.70 21.42 29.97
N SER A 673 1.36 20.38 30.73
CA SER A 673 1.99 20.13 32.03
C SER A 673 2.26 18.67 32.39
N ALA A 674 1.50 17.70 31.86
CA ALA A 674 1.76 16.29 32.08
C ALA A 674 2.44 15.68 30.87
N THR A 675 3.68 15.23 31.04
CA THR A 675 4.52 14.71 29.95
C THR A 675 4.70 13.22 30.10
N VAL A 676 4.56 12.48 29.01
CA VAL A 676 4.88 11.05 28.92
C VAL A 676 5.87 10.85 27.78
N TYR A 677 6.98 10.19 28.06
CA TYR A 677 8.02 9.89 27.08
C TYR A 677 7.83 8.48 26.51
N HIS A 678 8.21 8.29 25.25
CA HIS A 678 8.33 6.98 24.64
C HIS A 678 9.45 6.18 25.34
N ASP A 679 9.26 4.87 25.51
CA ASP A 679 10.21 3.99 26.22
C ASP A 679 11.57 3.89 25.52
N ASP A 680 11.56 3.94 24.18
CA ASP A 680 12.78 4.01 23.37
C ASP A 680 13.29 5.46 23.28
N PRO A 681 14.48 5.78 23.85
CA PRO A 681 15.06 7.12 23.78
C PRO A 681 15.56 7.49 22.37
N ALA A 682 15.54 6.55 21.41
CA ALA A 682 15.87 6.76 20.02
C ALA A 682 14.64 6.58 19.10
N ALA A 683 13.43 6.82 19.62
CA ALA A 683 12.17 6.67 18.88
C ALA A 683 12.20 7.38 17.51
N ALA A 684 12.83 8.56 17.42
CA ALA A 684 12.98 9.30 16.17
C ALA A 684 13.72 8.53 15.05
N GLN A 685 14.43 7.43 15.36
CA GLN A 685 15.17 6.61 14.39
C GLN A 685 14.37 5.43 13.84
N ILE A 686 13.17 5.17 14.37
CA ILE A 686 12.36 4.02 13.98
C ILE A 686 11.74 4.27 12.61
N ASN A 687 12.35 3.71 11.56
CA ASN A 687 11.99 3.97 10.15
C ASN A 687 10.86 3.09 9.59
N THR A 688 10.14 2.41 10.46
CA THR A 688 8.92 1.64 10.17
C THR A 688 7.76 2.18 10.99
N TRP A 689 6.55 2.16 10.45
CA TRP A 689 5.35 2.55 11.20
C TRP A 689 5.24 1.77 12.50
N THR A 690 5.15 2.49 13.61
CA THR A 690 5.13 1.92 14.95
C THR A 690 3.99 2.52 15.75
N GLU A 691 3.17 1.65 16.36
CA GLU A 691 2.12 2.08 17.28
C GLU A 691 2.74 2.38 18.65
N TRP A 692 2.61 3.62 19.10
CA TRP A 692 2.87 3.97 20.49
C TRP A 692 1.56 4.08 21.27
N THR A 693 1.37 3.18 22.24
CA THR A 693 0.23 3.21 23.15
C THR A 693 0.63 3.78 24.51
N ILE A 694 -0.09 4.79 24.98
CA ILE A 694 0.12 5.49 26.25
C ILE A 694 -1.09 5.27 27.16
N ASP A 695 -0.89 4.81 28.39
CA ASP A 695 -1.97 4.73 29.38
C ASP A 695 -2.35 6.15 29.83
N LEU A 696 -3.62 6.53 29.66
CA LEU A 696 -4.11 7.85 30.05
C LEU A 696 -3.95 8.12 31.56
N GLN A 697 -3.85 7.06 32.38
CA GLN A 697 -3.55 7.20 33.81
C GLN A 697 -2.19 7.83 34.07
N GLU A 698 -1.24 7.75 33.14
CA GLU A 698 0.05 8.42 33.28
C GLU A 698 -0.11 9.94 33.34
N PHE A 699 -1.00 10.52 32.52
CA PHE A 699 -1.34 11.94 32.58
C PHE A 699 -2.18 12.29 33.82
N ALA A 700 -3.17 11.45 34.15
CA ALA A 700 -4.01 11.67 35.33
C ALA A 700 -3.21 11.66 36.64
N SER A 701 -2.19 10.78 36.73
CA SER A 701 -1.28 10.70 37.87
C SER A 701 -0.42 11.96 38.06
N GLN A 702 -0.21 12.72 36.97
CA GLN A 702 0.48 14.01 36.95
C GLN A 702 -0.47 15.20 37.17
N GLY A 703 -1.77 14.96 37.36
CA GLY A 703 -2.77 15.97 37.74
C GLY A 703 -3.67 16.47 36.61
N VAL A 704 -3.63 15.86 35.42
CA VAL A 704 -4.59 16.16 34.34
C VAL A 704 -5.97 15.62 34.67
N ASP A 705 -6.99 16.47 34.55
CA ASP A 705 -8.39 16.05 34.57
C ASP A 705 -8.78 15.59 33.16
N LEU A 706 -8.82 14.27 32.96
CA LEU A 706 -9.14 13.66 31.66
C LEU A 706 -10.58 13.95 31.20
N THR A 707 -11.47 14.45 32.07
CA THR A 707 -12.82 14.89 31.67
C THR A 707 -12.82 16.29 31.04
N ASN A 708 -11.68 16.99 31.09
CA ASN A 708 -11.50 18.33 30.58
C ASN A 708 -10.05 18.57 30.11
N VAL A 709 -9.65 17.86 29.06
CA VAL A 709 -8.40 18.09 28.33
C VAL A 709 -8.57 19.30 27.43
N THR A 710 -7.64 20.23 27.50
CA THR A 710 -7.66 21.51 26.78
C THR A 710 -6.64 21.57 25.65
N SER A 711 -5.53 20.84 25.76
CA SER A 711 -4.52 20.79 24.72
C SER A 711 -3.79 19.45 24.72
N ILE A 712 -3.33 19.05 23.53
CA ILE A 712 -2.39 17.97 23.33
C ILE A 712 -1.17 18.53 22.59
N SER A 713 0.01 18.10 23.01
CA SER A 713 1.26 18.39 22.31
C SER A 713 2.02 17.11 21.99
N ILE A 714 2.68 17.09 20.84
CA ILE A 714 3.60 16.03 20.42
C ILE A 714 4.96 16.70 20.26
N GLY A 715 6.01 16.12 20.83
CA GLY A 715 7.34 16.72 20.76
C GLY A 715 8.51 15.77 20.83
N LEU A 716 9.68 16.31 20.52
CA LEU A 716 10.98 15.64 20.55
C LEU A 716 11.98 16.46 21.36
N GLY A 717 12.88 15.78 22.06
CA GLY A 717 13.94 16.39 22.86
C GLY A 717 13.62 16.43 24.36
N ASP A 718 14.32 17.29 25.10
CA ASP A 718 14.21 17.36 26.55
C ASP A 718 13.33 18.55 26.98
N LYS A 719 12.10 18.25 27.39
CA LYS A 719 11.15 19.25 27.90
C LYS A 719 11.40 19.63 29.37
N ASN A 720 12.29 18.92 30.09
CA ASN A 720 12.45 19.07 31.54
C ASN A 720 13.48 20.12 31.99
#